data_AF-A0A816ANQ6-F1
#
_entry.id   AF-A0A816ANQ6-F1
#
_cell.length_a   1.000
_cell.length_b   1.000
_cell.length_c   1.000
_cell.angle_alpha   90.00
_cell.angle_beta   90.00
_cell.angle_gamma   90.00
#
_symmetry.space_group_name_H-M   'P 1'
#
loop_
_entity.id
_entity.type
_entity.pdbx_description
1 polymer ?
#
loop_
_entity_poly.entity_id
_entity_poly.type
_entity_poly.pdbx_seq_one_letter_code
_entity_poly.pdbx_strand_id
1 'polypeptide(L)'
;MLGCRLCEEYHMIKNKNGKENTWATKGFNVLALDKIKEHRLNEKHREAEQLEVQRTSSNQPDWISTRSNVLSRQEEAVKNLMYSCIHLCQNDHSLNSFSPLCDLLEKVGVKLLPAEVAGISYRNDNAALIFLQHIANVSHKDLLSKLKKSPVLGFMMDESTSRSIEKNCIVYVRYLENFEPRTTFYGIINMEGDGSAENIVKNLSTSWENDDLQPSRTCWLATDNASTFKGIHNGVAAKLRKHHDMPCLELNTCVAHSYALVGKQAGQYIDGNQALLALLEHTSSDLNTSQNEREAAAELLMEILDDRFLFILHFHFDIHECISGELTKMMQKDDISYKMLMDTVSAKKQMLVAWTKQSNGMCPWGPSLAEYLSLTEGGNSFGAFKVPSKASRDVLTEECCLHVQRLLEEIERRFPPSELHRCFSFLFDPLAIEENQALFNEATYGRQELQYLRQKYQNLSGFDSKNVQMEWESFKPLMVNFIGNKFSNASPAKFWKNFIELKTTTNERFSEEFKNILILLSIYLISPLNSAECERGYSAANRIQTIARSRITNETLNCLLTVRLLLGDNIRSAPCHQIVEEAFKSWNDPESSRRLNRVKLIIDVPDDYEPYRQSRSNIMKRKRLDYSTTYSANSMKPKKPKANSIKCANRCGQTISYDDPMQVNSILCCHQHEEYEWVDAEDSCRRWLCNFCRIKLAISTDTNTWFCEDHRDMHEEIEEISPAI
;
A
#
# COMPACT_ATOMS: atom_id res chain seq x y z
N MET A 1 -44.39 15.65 8.07
CA MET A 1 -44.13 14.45 7.26
C MET A 1 -42.76 14.62 6.64
N LEU A 2 -41.91 13.60 6.76
CA LEU A 2 -40.56 13.55 6.21
C LEU A 2 -40.64 13.08 4.75
N GLY A 3 -40.17 13.92 3.83
CA GLY A 3 -40.16 13.69 2.39
C GLY A 3 -38.77 13.89 1.80
N CYS A 4 -38.62 13.66 0.50
CA CYS A 4 -37.39 13.94 -0.22
C CYS A 4 -37.55 15.26 -0.96
N ARG A 5 -36.79 16.29 -0.55
CA ARG A 5 -36.87 17.65 -1.09
C ARG A 5 -36.69 17.71 -2.61
N LEU A 6 -35.75 16.90 -3.13
CA LEU A 6 -35.52 16.75 -4.56
C LEU A 6 -36.76 16.17 -5.27
N CYS A 7 -37.38 15.13 -4.70
CA CYS A 7 -38.57 14.55 -5.28
C CYS A 7 -39.82 15.43 -5.14
N GLU A 8 -39.92 16.24 -4.10
CA GLU A 8 -40.97 17.26 -3.95
C GLU A 8 -40.87 18.32 -5.05
N GLU A 9 -39.65 18.77 -5.34
CA GLU A 9 -39.38 19.73 -6.41
C GLU A 9 -39.74 19.17 -7.80
N TYR A 10 -39.45 17.88 -8.02
CA TYR A 10 -39.77 17.14 -9.24
C TYR A 10 -40.96 16.19 -9.10
N HIS A 11 -42.01 16.59 -8.36
CA HIS A 11 -43.19 15.78 -8.08
C HIS A 11 -43.97 15.32 -9.34
N MET A 12 -43.74 15.97 -10.48
CA MET A 12 -44.38 15.67 -11.77
C MET A 12 -43.90 14.35 -12.42
N ILE A 13 -42.80 13.75 -11.94
CA ILE A 13 -42.24 12.50 -12.49
C ILE A 13 -43.13 11.31 -12.11
N LYS A 14 -43.74 10.67 -13.13
CA LYS A 14 -44.62 9.50 -12.99
C LYS A 14 -43.97 8.26 -13.61
N ASN A 15 -44.22 7.07 -13.06
CA ASN A 15 -43.74 5.83 -13.67
C ASN A 15 -44.53 5.49 -14.95
N LYS A 16 -44.09 4.46 -15.68
CA LYS A 16 -44.78 3.89 -16.87
C LYS A 16 -46.26 3.50 -16.62
N ASN A 17 -46.65 3.36 -15.35
CA ASN A 17 -48.01 3.00 -14.90
C ASN A 17 -48.76 4.19 -14.27
N GLY A 18 -48.28 5.44 -14.41
CA GLY A 18 -48.94 6.66 -13.95
C GLY A 18 -48.97 6.92 -12.44
N LYS A 19 -48.29 6.12 -11.60
CA LYS A 19 -48.28 6.29 -10.14
C LYS A 19 -47.30 7.39 -9.68
N GLU A 20 -47.81 8.32 -8.87
CA GLU A 20 -47.05 9.42 -8.26
C GLU A 20 -45.95 8.95 -7.29
N ASN A 21 -44.95 9.80 -7.05
CA ASN A 21 -43.88 9.53 -6.08
C ASN A 21 -44.37 9.81 -4.65
N THR A 22 -44.52 8.78 -3.83
CA THR A 22 -45.00 8.91 -2.44
C THR A 22 -44.07 9.76 -1.57
N TRP A 23 -42.76 9.80 -1.90
CA TRP A 23 -41.77 10.66 -1.27
C TRP A 23 -41.91 12.14 -1.62
N ALA A 24 -42.70 12.46 -2.66
CA ALA A 24 -43.02 13.81 -3.11
C ALA A 24 -44.41 14.28 -2.66
N THR A 25 -45.40 13.37 -2.59
CA THR A 25 -46.81 13.76 -2.43
C THR A 25 -47.43 13.39 -1.09
N LYS A 26 -46.94 12.36 -0.42
CA LYS A 26 -47.52 11.87 0.84
C LYS A 26 -46.58 12.00 2.03
N GLY A 27 -45.27 11.84 1.83
CA GLY A 27 -44.29 11.85 2.92
C GLY A 27 -44.53 10.74 3.96
N PHE A 28 -43.62 10.63 4.93
CA PHE A 28 -43.68 9.59 5.96
C PHE A 28 -43.60 10.21 7.37
N ASN A 29 -44.29 9.62 8.35
CA ASN A 29 -44.21 10.09 9.74
C ASN A 29 -42.95 9.58 10.46
N VAL A 30 -42.42 8.43 10.04
CA VAL A 30 -41.18 7.82 10.54
C VAL A 30 -40.42 7.22 9.35
N LEU A 31 -39.13 7.53 9.23
CA LEU A 31 -38.27 7.03 8.15
C LEU A 31 -37.32 5.96 8.67
N ALA A 32 -37.48 4.73 8.16
CA ALA A 32 -36.51 3.65 8.37
C ALA A 32 -35.37 3.75 7.36
N LEU A 33 -34.15 3.41 7.79
CA LEU A 33 -32.93 3.54 6.99
C LEU A 33 -33.01 2.72 5.68
N ASP A 34 -33.64 1.56 5.73
CA ASP A 34 -33.81 0.68 4.55
C ASP A 34 -34.73 1.29 3.50
N LYS A 35 -35.78 2.02 3.92
CA LYS A 35 -36.65 2.76 3.00
C LYS A 35 -35.93 3.92 2.33
N ILE A 36 -35.00 4.58 3.02
CA ILE A 36 -34.16 5.63 2.44
C ILE A 36 -33.22 5.03 1.38
N LYS A 37 -32.61 3.88 1.68
CA LYS A 37 -31.75 3.15 0.72
C LYS A 37 -32.54 2.71 -0.52
N GLU A 38 -33.73 2.15 -0.32
CA GLU A 38 -34.64 1.76 -1.40
C GLU A 38 -35.07 2.97 -2.24
N HIS A 39 -35.37 4.11 -1.59
CA HIS A 39 -35.71 5.36 -2.27
C HIS A 39 -34.59 5.88 -3.16
N ARG A 40 -33.34 5.88 -2.67
CA ARG A 40 -32.17 6.33 -3.45
C ARG A 40 -31.99 5.51 -4.74
N LEU A 41 -32.35 4.22 -4.70
CA LEU A 41 -32.25 3.33 -5.86
C LEU A 41 -33.46 3.41 -6.79
N ASN A 42 -34.52 4.13 -6.40
CA ASN A 42 -35.75 4.23 -7.16
C ASN A 42 -35.56 5.05 -8.44
N GLU A 43 -36.11 4.56 -9.56
CA GLU A 43 -36.05 5.23 -10.87
C GLU A 43 -36.54 6.68 -10.80
N LYS A 44 -37.60 6.97 -10.03
CA LYS A 44 -38.16 8.32 -9.89
C LYS A 44 -37.18 9.30 -9.24
N HIS A 45 -36.40 8.83 -8.27
CA HIS A 45 -35.40 9.66 -7.59
C HIS A 45 -34.20 9.89 -8.51
N ARG A 46 -33.76 8.86 -9.24
CA ARG A 46 -32.68 9.01 -10.23
C ARG A 46 -33.05 9.93 -11.39
N GLU A 47 -34.30 9.91 -11.84
CA GLU A 47 -34.78 10.82 -12.89
C GLU A 47 -34.89 12.26 -12.36
N ALA A 48 -35.31 12.46 -11.11
CA ALA A 48 -35.27 13.76 -10.44
C ALA A 48 -33.82 14.26 -10.26
N GLU A 49 -32.89 13.38 -9.86
CA GLU A 49 -31.45 13.68 -9.81
C GLU A 49 -30.93 14.08 -11.19
N GLN A 50 -31.30 13.36 -12.25
CA GLN A 50 -30.89 13.69 -13.62
C GLN A 50 -31.44 15.03 -14.09
N LEU A 51 -32.71 15.33 -13.78
CA LEU A 51 -33.32 16.62 -14.15
C LEU A 51 -32.79 17.78 -13.32
N GLU A 52 -32.46 17.58 -12.04
CA GLU A 52 -31.79 18.59 -11.21
C GLU A 52 -30.35 18.78 -11.66
N VAL A 53 -29.64 17.71 -12.02
CA VAL A 53 -28.34 17.77 -12.66
C VAL A 53 -28.43 18.52 -13.99
N GLN A 54 -29.45 18.28 -14.81
CA GLN A 54 -29.66 19.02 -16.07
C GLN A 54 -30.04 20.48 -15.82
N ARG A 55 -30.85 20.80 -14.81
CA ARG A 55 -31.28 22.16 -14.44
C ARG A 55 -30.13 22.98 -13.87
N THR A 56 -29.34 22.40 -12.96
CA THR A 56 -28.06 22.99 -12.52
C THR A 56 -27.04 23.11 -13.66
N SER A 57 -27.10 22.24 -14.67
CA SER A 57 -26.28 22.37 -15.89
C SER A 57 -26.81 23.40 -16.90
N SER A 58 -28.10 23.74 -16.88
CA SER A 58 -28.74 24.68 -17.82
C SER A 58 -28.95 26.09 -17.29
N ASN A 59 -28.74 26.31 -15.98
CA ASN A 59 -28.65 27.65 -15.36
C ASN A 59 -27.20 28.13 -15.15
N GLN A 60 -26.18 27.38 -15.57
CA GLN A 60 -24.85 27.94 -15.70
C GLN A 60 -24.68 28.50 -17.13
N PRO A 61 -24.35 29.79 -17.31
CA PRO A 61 -23.98 30.29 -18.63
C PRO A 61 -22.81 29.46 -19.16
N ASP A 62 -22.79 29.25 -20.48
CA ASP A 62 -21.73 28.50 -21.15
C ASP A 62 -20.36 29.11 -20.82
N TRP A 63 -19.69 28.44 -19.87
CA TRP A 63 -18.39 28.77 -19.29
C TRP A 63 -17.27 28.88 -20.33
N ILE A 64 -17.50 28.42 -21.57
CA ILE A 64 -16.54 28.43 -22.66
C ILE A 64 -16.72 29.64 -23.55
N SER A 65 -17.97 29.99 -23.92
CA SER A 65 -18.24 31.12 -24.81
C SER A 65 -18.09 32.48 -24.12
N THR A 66 -18.26 32.56 -22.80
CA THR A 66 -18.12 33.81 -22.02
C THR A 66 -16.64 34.13 -21.68
N ARG A 67 -15.73 33.17 -21.83
CA ARG A 67 -14.37 33.17 -21.25
C ARG A 67 -13.30 33.85 -22.11
N SER A 68 -13.41 33.79 -23.44
CA SER A 68 -12.27 34.07 -24.32
C SER A 68 -11.87 35.54 -24.47
N ASN A 69 -12.82 36.48 -24.39
CA ASN A 69 -12.55 37.90 -24.68
C ASN A 69 -12.20 38.75 -23.44
N VAL A 70 -12.62 38.37 -22.23
CA VAL A 70 -12.45 39.18 -21.01
C VAL A 70 -11.29 38.70 -20.13
N LEU A 71 -11.03 37.39 -20.06
CA LEU A 71 -10.06 36.80 -19.12
C LEU A 71 -8.64 36.68 -19.67
N SER A 72 -8.45 36.71 -21.00
CA SER A 72 -7.12 36.76 -21.63
C SER A 72 -6.31 38.01 -21.25
N ARG A 73 -6.98 39.09 -20.77
CA ARG A 73 -6.35 40.32 -20.27
C ARG A 73 -6.08 40.30 -18.75
N GLN A 74 -6.47 39.24 -18.04
CA GLN A 74 -6.34 39.10 -16.58
C GLN A 74 -5.51 37.89 -16.17
N GLU A 75 -4.60 37.45 -17.05
CA GLU A 75 -3.70 36.30 -16.87
C GLU A 75 -3.06 36.24 -15.47
N GLU A 76 -2.42 37.32 -15.04
CA GLU A 76 -1.76 37.40 -13.73
C GLU A 76 -2.71 37.12 -12.56
N ALA A 77 -3.95 37.60 -12.67
CA ALA A 77 -4.96 37.41 -11.63
C ALA A 77 -5.41 35.95 -11.54
N VAL A 78 -5.46 35.23 -12.67
CA VAL A 78 -5.77 33.79 -12.69
C VAL A 78 -4.59 32.98 -12.15
N LYS A 79 -3.36 33.32 -12.51
CA LYS A 79 -2.16 32.65 -11.99
C LYS A 79 -2.07 32.81 -10.47
N ASN A 80 -2.40 33.98 -9.92
CA ASN A 80 -2.47 34.17 -8.47
C ASN A 80 -3.49 33.25 -7.79
N LEU A 81 -4.66 33.01 -8.41
CA LEU A 81 -5.62 32.03 -7.93
C LEU A 81 -5.05 30.60 -7.99
N MET A 82 -4.36 30.23 -9.07
CA MET A 82 -3.68 28.93 -9.20
C MET A 82 -2.61 28.73 -8.13
N TYR A 83 -1.74 29.71 -7.88
CA TYR A 83 -0.74 29.66 -6.79
C TYR A 83 -1.40 29.50 -5.42
N SER A 84 -2.53 30.16 -5.20
CA SER A 84 -3.30 30.04 -3.96
C SER A 84 -3.87 28.63 -3.78
N CYS A 85 -4.33 27.99 -4.86
CA CYS A 85 -4.76 26.59 -4.84
C CYS A 85 -3.60 25.64 -4.52
N ILE A 86 -2.43 25.85 -5.15
CA ILE A 86 -1.21 25.06 -4.88
C ILE A 86 -0.83 25.18 -3.41
N HIS A 87 -0.84 26.40 -2.86
CA HIS A 87 -0.54 26.65 -1.45
C HIS A 87 -1.46 25.85 -0.51
N LEU A 88 -2.78 25.87 -0.76
CA LEU A 88 -3.71 25.07 0.05
C LEU A 88 -3.42 23.58 -0.05
N CYS A 89 -3.18 23.08 -1.27
CA CYS A 89 -2.91 21.68 -1.51
C CYS A 89 -1.60 21.21 -0.84
N GLN A 90 -0.53 21.98 -0.95
CA GLN A 90 0.78 21.66 -0.35
C GLN A 90 0.76 21.64 1.18
N ASN A 91 -0.15 22.41 1.79
CA ASN A 91 -0.35 22.46 3.24
C ASN A 91 -1.49 21.55 3.72
N ASP A 92 -1.96 20.62 2.87
CA ASP A 92 -3.02 19.66 3.17
C ASP A 92 -4.34 20.33 3.64
N HIS A 93 -4.59 21.58 3.24
CA HIS A 93 -5.79 22.34 3.61
C HIS A 93 -7.03 21.96 2.78
N SER A 94 -8.22 22.25 3.32
CA SER A 94 -9.48 22.07 2.60
C SER A 94 -9.63 23.09 1.47
N LEU A 95 -10.19 22.68 0.33
CA LEU A 95 -10.52 23.61 -0.75
C LEU A 95 -11.61 24.61 -0.34
N ASN A 96 -12.40 24.30 0.69
CA ASN A 96 -13.36 25.25 1.27
C ASN A 96 -12.68 26.49 1.83
N SER A 97 -11.38 26.40 2.18
CA SER A 97 -10.58 27.54 2.65
C SER A 97 -10.11 28.46 1.50
N PHE A 98 -10.40 28.12 0.24
CA PHE A 98 -9.99 28.91 -0.91
C PHE A 98 -10.65 30.28 -0.98
N SER A 99 -11.97 30.37 -0.74
CA SER A 99 -12.68 31.65 -0.73
C SER A 99 -12.14 32.60 0.36
N PRO A 100 -12.05 32.18 1.65
CA PRO A 100 -11.44 33.01 2.69
C PRO A 100 -9.98 33.41 2.41
N LEU A 101 -9.20 32.51 1.79
CA LEU A 101 -7.84 32.83 1.39
C LEU A 101 -7.79 33.92 0.31
N CYS A 102 -8.69 33.89 -0.67
CA CYS A 102 -8.79 34.93 -1.69
C CYS A 102 -9.12 36.29 -1.09
N ASP A 103 -10.04 36.34 -0.12
CA ASP A 103 -10.41 37.59 0.57
C ASP A 103 -9.21 38.19 1.35
N LEU A 104 -8.44 37.33 2.02
CA LEU A 104 -7.21 37.73 2.69
C LEU A 104 -6.18 38.28 1.70
N LEU A 105 -5.95 37.58 0.58
CA LEU A 105 -4.99 37.98 -0.45
C LEU A 105 -5.35 39.31 -1.10
N GLU A 106 -6.62 39.53 -1.39
CA GLU A 106 -7.12 40.81 -1.89
C GLU A 106 -6.94 41.92 -0.85
N LYS A 107 -7.19 41.63 0.44
CA LYS A 107 -6.97 42.59 1.53
C LYS A 107 -5.51 43.03 1.65
N VAL A 108 -4.55 42.15 1.39
CA VAL A 108 -3.11 42.47 1.39
C VAL A 108 -2.61 43.04 0.06
N GLY A 109 -3.50 43.25 -0.92
CA GLY A 109 -3.21 43.95 -2.17
C GLY A 109 -2.82 43.06 -3.35
N VAL A 110 -3.04 41.75 -3.27
CA VAL A 110 -2.83 40.84 -4.41
C VAL A 110 -3.95 41.04 -5.43
N LYS A 111 -3.57 41.18 -6.71
CA LYS A 111 -4.53 41.29 -7.80
C LYS A 111 -5.13 39.92 -8.10
N LEU A 112 -6.42 39.76 -7.83
CA LEU A 112 -7.21 38.56 -8.12
C LEU A 112 -8.35 38.87 -9.09
N LEU A 113 -8.93 37.84 -9.72
CA LEU A 113 -10.17 38.00 -10.48
C LEU A 113 -11.28 38.47 -9.52
N PRO A 114 -12.23 39.32 -9.94
CA PRO A 114 -13.41 39.62 -9.14
C PRO A 114 -14.13 38.35 -8.67
N ALA A 115 -14.87 38.45 -7.57
CA ALA A 115 -15.61 37.31 -6.99
C ALA A 115 -16.55 36.64 -8.01
N GLU A 116 -17.11 37.44 -8.93
CA GLU A 116 -17.87 36.99 -10.08
C GLU A 116 -17.44 37.74 -11.35
N VAL A 117 -17.27 37.01 -12.45
CA VAL A 117 -17.04 37.57 -13.79
C VAL A 117 -18.10 36.98 -14.71
N ALA A 118 -18.95 37.84 -15.27
CA ALA A 118 -20.06 37.44 -16.14
C ALA A 118 -20.98 36.36 -15.51
N GLY A 119 -21.25 36.47 -14.21
CA GLY A 119 -22.11 35.55 -13.46
C GLY A 119 -21.43 34.24 -13.05
N ILE A 120 -20.12 34.10 -13.26
CA ILE A 120 -19.35 32.91 -12.88
C ILE A 120 -18.40 33.27 -11.74
N SER A 121 -18.47 32.50 -10.65
CA SER A 121 -17.56 32.65 -9.52
C SER A 121 -16.30 31.80 -9.71
N TYR A 122 -15.13 32.44 -9.59
CA TYR A 122 -13.81 31.79 -9.67
C TYR A 122 -13.12 31.66 -8.30
N ARG A 123 -13.78 32.06 -7.22
CA ARG A 123 -13.27 32.06 -5.84
C ARG A 123 -14.04 31.08 -4.95
N ASN A 124 -14.28 29.86 -5.46
CA ASN A 124 -14.95 28.78 -4.73
C ASN A 124 -14.18 27.46 -4.87
N ASP A 125 -14.55 26.47 -4.08
CA ASP A 125 -13.96 25.12 -4.07
C ASP A 125 -14.01 24.45 -5.45
N ASN A 126 -15.11 24.60 -6.19
CA ASN A 126 -15.26 24.09 -7.56
C ASN A 126 -14.24 24.67 -8.52
N ALA A 127 -14.08 25.99 -8.52
CA ALA A 127 -13.04 26.66 -9.30
C ALA A 127 -11.64 26.21 -8.85
N ALA A 128 -11.41 26.06 -7.55
CA ALA A 128 -10.14 25.60 -7.01
C ALA A 128 -9.78 24.20 -7.51
N LEU A 129 -10.72 23.25 -7.52
CA LEU A 129 -10.46 21.92 -8.06
C LEU A 129 -10.18 21.97 -9.56
N ILE A 130 -10.94 22.76 -10.33
CA ILE A 130 -10.68 22.91 -11.78
C ILE A 130 -9.25 23.43 -12.02
N PHE A 131 -8.82 24.46 -11.28
CA PHE A 131 -7.44 24.94 -11.36
C PHE A 131 -6.44 23.82 -11.04
N LEU A 132 -6.66 23.08 -9.95
CA LEU A 132 -5.81 21.97 -9.54
C LEU A 132 -5.78 20.81 -10.56
N GLN A 133 -6.88 20.55 -11.28
CA GLN A 133 -6.93 19.54 -12.34
C GLN A 133 -6.02 19.92 -13.51
N HIS A 134 -6.04 21.18 -13.95
CA HIS A 134 -5.11 21.65 -14.98
C HIS A 134 -3.66 21.58 -14.50
N ILE A 135 -3.39 21.99 -13.26
CA ILE A 135 -2.05 21.91 -12.65
C ILE A 135 -1.57 20.45 -12.56
N ALA A 136 -2.42 19.53 -12.09
CA ALA A 136 -2.13 18.12 -11.97
C ALA A 136 -1.85 17.49 -13.34
N ASN A 137 -2.69 17.78 -14.34
CA ASN A 137 -2.52 17.28 -15.70
C ASN A 137 -1.19 17.74 -16.34
N VAL A 138 -0.81 19.01 -16.16
CA VAL A 138 0.47 19.53 -16.65
C VAL A 138 1.64 18.88 -15.90
N SER A 139 1.54 18.73 -14.58
CA SER A 139 2.57 18.07 -13.77
C SER A 139 2.76 16.60 -14.16
N HIS A 140 1.65 15.90 -14.44
CA HIS A 140 1.68 14.52 -14.91
C HIS A 140 2.32 14.42 -16.30
N LYS A 141 1.99 15.33 -17.23
CA LYS A 141 2.65 15.38 -18.55
C LYS A 141 4.15 15.64 -18.47
N ASP A 142 4.58 16.52 -17.57
CA ASP A 142 6.02 16.74 -17.31
C ASP A 142 6.69 15.44 -16.83
N LEU A 143 6.08 14.73 -15.88
CA LEU A 143 6.54 13.40 -15.44
C LEU A 143 6.62 12.42 -16.64
N LEU A 144 5.56 12.29 -17.44
CA LEU A 144 5.55 11.40 -18.61
C LEU A 144 6.68 11.72 -19.59
N SER A 145 7.02 13.01 -19.78
CA SER A 145 8.14 13.41 -20.63
C SER A 145 9.49 12.88 -20.13
N LYS A 146 9.65 12.77 -18.81
CA LYS A 146 10.84 12.22 -18.15
C LYS A 146 10.84 10.69 -18.21
N LEU A 147 9.69 10.05 -17.95
CA LEU A 147 9.54 8.59 -18.08
C LEU A 147 9.86 8.10 -19.49
N LYS A 148 9.42 8.83 -20.53
CA LYS A 148 9.70 8.47 -21.93
C LYS A 148 11.19 8.50 -22.26
N LYS A 149 11.99 9.37 -21.61
CA LYS A 149 13.46 9.47 -21.77
C LYS A 149 14.22 8.37 -21.03
N SER A 150 13.69 7.87 -19.90
CA SER A 150 14.36 6.84 -19.08
C SER A 150 14.40 5.49 -19.80
N PRO A 151 15.55 4.85 -20.07
CA PRO A 151 15.63 3.61 -20.86
C PRO A 151 14.66 2.51 -20.40
N VAL A 152 14.58 2.32 -19.09
CA VAL A 152 13.74 1.34 -18.41
C VAL A 152 12.93 1.99 -17.29
N LEU A 153 11.87 1.32 -16.83
CA LEU A 153 10.99 1.76 -15.76
C LEU A 153 10.86 0.69 -14.66
N GLY A 154 10.56 1.13 -13.45
CA GLY A 154 10.15 0.29 -12.34
C GLY A 154 8.91 0.87 -11.68
N PHE A 155 7.96 0.03 -11.29
CA PHE A 155 6.76 0.48 -10.58
C PHE A 155 6.77 -0.02 -9.14
N MET A 156 6.17 0.75 -8.25
CA MET A 156 5.99 0.42 -6.85
C MET A 156 4.51 0.55 -6.54
N MET A 157 3.91 -0.50 -6.00
CA MET A 157 2.46 -0.59 -5.79
C MET A 157 2.16 -1.10 -4.40
N ASP A 158 1.26 -0.41 -3.72
CA ASP A 158 0.78 -0.81 -2.41
C ASP A 158 -0.74 -0.63 -2.37
N GLU A 159 -1.44 -1.52 -1.68
CA GLU A 159 -2.89 -1.49 -1.52
C GLU A 159 -3.22 -0.90 -0.15
N SER A 160 -4.15 0.07 -0.09
CA SER A 160 -4.65 0.55 1.21
C SER A 160 -5.96 -0.07 1.62
N THR A 161 -6.12 -0.16 2.93
CA THR A 161 -7.41 -0.15 3.61
C THR A 161 -7.77 1.31 3.96
N SER A 162 -8.11 2.10 2.95
CA SER A 162 -8.52 3.50 3.15
C SER A 162 -9.80 3.62 4.00
N ARG A 163 -10.03 4.80 4.59
CA ARG A 163 -11.27 5.14 5.32
C ARG A 163 -12.43 5.50 4.39
N SER A 164 -12.15 5.67 3.09
CA SER A 164 -13.15 5.92 2.07
C SER A 164 -13.91 4.63 1.74
N ILE A 165 -15.11 4.77 1.19
CA ILE A 165 -15.91 3.63 0.70
C ILE A 165 -15.19 2.94 -0.47
N GLU A 166 -14.31 3.66 -1.19
CA GLU A 166 -13.55 3.19 -2.35
C GLU A 166 -12.15 2.69 -1.94
N LYS A 167 -11.83 1.45 -2.32
CA LYS A 167 -10.48 0.89 -2.22
C LYS A 167 -9.60 1.42 -3.35
N ASN A 168 -8.32 1.67 -3.07
CA ASN A 168 -7.39 2.16 -4.05
C ASN A 168 -5.96 1.63 -3.86
N CYS A 169 -5.22 1.59 -4.96
CA CYS A 169 -3.81 1.23 -4.99
C CYS A 169 -2.98 2.46 -5.42
N ILE A 170 -2.06 2.90 -4.56
CA ILE A 170 -1.13 3.98 -4.88
C ILE A 170 0.03 3.41 -5.68
N VAL A 171 0.36 4.09 -6.78
CA VAL A 171 1.43 3.71 -7.68
C VAL A 171 2.50 4.78 -7.71
N TYR A 172 3.75 4.37 -7.49
CA TYR A 172 4.94 5.15 -7.76
C TYR A 172 5.71 4.54 -8.92
N VAL A 173 6.48 5.37 -9.61
CA VAL A 173 7.38 4.97 -10.69
C VAL A 173 8.81 5.37 -10.34
N ARG A 174 9.75 4.47 -10.62
CA ARG A 174 11.19 4.65 -10.50
C ARG A 174 11.81 4.66 -11.89
N TYR A 175 12.56 5.71 -12.20
CA TYR A 175 13.10 5.98 -13.54
C TYR A 175 14.44 6.71 -13.42
N LEU A 176 15.16 6.84 -14.53
CA LEU A 176 16.42 7.56 -14.61
C LEU A 176 16.23 8.97 -15.17
N GLU A 177 16.75 9.95 -14.44
CA GLU A 177 16.81 11.35 -14.84
C GLU A 177 18.21 11.88 -14.57
N ASN A 178 18.89 12.39 -15.60
CA ASN A 178 20.28 12.90 -15.49
C ASN A 178 21.22 11.88 -14.82
N PHE A 179 21.12 10.60 -15.21
CA PHE A 179 21.91 9.48 -14.70
C PHE A 179 21.71 9.18 -13.19
N GLU A 180 20.68 9.75 -12.57
CA GLU A 180 20.28 9.46 -11.20
C GLU A 180 18.91 8.76 -11.18
N PRO A 181 18.73 7.73 -10.32
CA PRO A 181 17.42 7.16 -10.11
C PRO A 181 16.53 8.18 -9.38
N ARG A 182 15.29 8.32 -9.85
CA ARG A 182 14.23 9.12 -9.25
C ARG A 182 13.04 8.22 -8.96
N THR A 183 12.42 8.39 -7.80
CA THR A 183 11.14 7.77 -7.47
C THR A 183 10.10 8.88 -7.35
N THR A 184 8.95 8.72 -8.02
CA THR A 184 7.94 9.76 -8.13
C THR A 184 6.55 9.16 -8.15
N PHE A 185 5.56 9.86 -7.58
CA PHE A 185 4.16 9.44 -7.60
C PHE A 185 3.66 9.37 -9.05
N TYR A 186 3.09 8.24 -9.46
CA TYR A 186 2.53 8.06 -10.79
C TYR A 186 1.02 8.30 -10.77
N GLY A 187 0.32 7.78 -9.78
CA GLY A 187 -1.13 7.97 -9.66
C GLY A 187 -1.79 6.96 -8.73
N ILE A 188 -3.11 7.10 -8.63
CA ILE A 188 -3.98 6.11 -7.98
C ILE A 188 -4.65 5.24 -9.04
N ILE A 189 -4.61 3.93 -8.79
CA ILE A 189 -5.44 2.95 -9.50
C ILE A 189 -6.68 2.67 -8.67
N ASN A 190 -7.84 2.94 -9.26
CA ASN A 190 -9.13 2.60 -8.67
C ASN A 190 -9.32 1.08 -8.72
N MET A 191 -9.84 0.50 -7.64
CA MET A 191 -10.18 -0.92 -7.56
C MET A 191 -11.70 -1.08 -7.47
N GLU A 192 -12.41 -0.60 -8.50
CA GLU A 192 -13.87 -0.73 -8.59
C GLU A 192 -14.24 -2.23 -8.57
N GLY A 193 -14.83 -2.72 -7.47
CA GLY A 193 -15.24 -4.12 -7.31
C GLY A 193 -14.35 -4.93 -6.36
N ASP A 194 -14.01 -6.16 -6.74
CA ASP A 194 -13.07 -7.00 -5.97
C ASP A 194 -11.64 -6.49 -6.16
N GLY A 195 -10.85 -6.43 -5.09
CA GLY A 195 -9.42 -6.05 -5.13
C GLY A 195 -8.56 -7.15 -5.76
N SER A 196 -9.04 -7.76 -6.85
CA SER A 196 -8.41 -8.87 -7.52
C SER A 196 -7.22 -8.40 -8.35
N ALA A 197 -6.23 -9.28 -8.49
CA ALA A 197 -5.07 -9.02 -9.33
C ALA A 197 -5.44 -8.72 -10.80
N GLU A 198 -6.56 -9.26 -11.28
CA GLU A 198 -7.07 -9.00 -12.64
C GLU A 198 -7.49 -7.54 -12.81
N ASN A 199 -8.27 -7.02 -11.85
CA ASN A 199 -8.76 -5.64 -11.87
C ASN A 199 -7.59 -4.64 -11.83
N ILE A 200 -6.61 -4.91 -10.96
CA ILE A 200 -5.40 -4.08 -10.84
C ILE A 200 -4.62 -4.04 -12.16
N VAL A 201 -4.38 -5.20 -12.78
CA VAL A 201 -3.63 -5.29 -14.05
C VAL A 201 -4.38 -4.60 -15.19
N LYS A 202 -5.70 -4.77 -15.26
CA LYS A 202 -6.53 -4.12 -16.27
C LYS A 202 -6.45 -2.59 -16.14
N ASN A 203 -6.69 -2.06 -14.95
CA ASN A 203 -6.71 -0.60 -14.75
C ASN A 203 -5.32 0.02 -14.91
N LEU A 204 -4.26 -0.66 -14.46
CA LEU A 204 -2.88 -0.24 -14.72
C LEU A 204 -2.58 -0.18 -16.22
N SER A 205 -3.02 -1.19 -16.98
CA SER A 205 -2.81 -1.26 -18.43
C SER A 205 -3.55 -0.13 -19.15
N THR A 206 -4.79 0.16 -18.75
CA THR A 206 -5.55 1.31 -19.25
C THR A 206 -4.85 2.63 -18.94
N SER A 207 -4.28 2.79 -17.74
CA SER A 207 -3.48 3.97 -17.40
C SER A 207 -2.24 4.11 -18.30
N TRP A 208 -1.50 3.02 -18.55
CA TRP A 208 -0.35 3.04 -19.45
C TRP A 208 -0.73 3.36 -20.90
N GLU A 209 -1.83 2.81 -21.40
CA GLU A 209 -2.36 3.12 -22.73
C GLU A 209 -2.74 4.59 -22.87
N ASN A 210 -3.45 5.15 -21.88
CA ASN A 210 -3.82 6.56 -21.86
C ASN A 210 -2.61 7.50 -21.82
N ASP A 211 -1.54 7.09 -21.14
CA ASP A 211 -0.31 7.87 -20.99
C ASP A 211 0.71 7.64 -22.12
N ASP A 212 0.40 6.74 -23.08
CA ASP A 212 1.31 6.33 -24.15
C ASP A 212 2.66 5.84 -23.58
N LEU A 213 2.57 4.98 -22.57
CA LEU A 213 3.71 4.28 -21.96
C LEU A 213 3.77 2.84 -22.46
N GLN A 214 4.98 2.40 -22.84
CA GLN A 214 5.21 1.03 -23.31
C GLN A 214 5.47 0.11 -22.11
N PRO A 215 4.58 -0.85 -21.79
CA PRO A 215 4.74 -1.74 -20.64
C PRO A 215 6.03 -2.58 -20.72
N SER A 216 6.47 -2.93 -21.93
CA SER A 216 7.66 -3.75 -22.22
C SER A 216 8.98 -3.16 -21.72
N ARG A 217 9.02 -1.85 -21.40
CA ARG A 217 10.20 -1.18 -20.80
C ARG A 217 10.29 -1.34 -19.29
N THR A 218 9.26 -1.92 -18.66
CA THR A 218 9.22 -2.09 -17.22
C THR A 218 9.99 -3.35 -16.81
N CYS A 219 11.05 -3.17 -16.03
CA CYS A 219 11.89 -4.26 -15.54
C CYS A 219 11.64 -4.59 -14.06
N TRP A 220 10.99 -3.71 -13.31
CA TRP A 220 10.76 -3.90 -11.88
C TRP A 220 9.33 -3.62 -11.46
N LEU A 221 8.86 -4.43 -10.53
CA LEU A 221 7.67 -4.20 -9.72
C LEU A 221 8.06 -4.40 -8.25
N ALA A 222 7.88 -3.39 -7.41
CA ALA A 222 7.95 -3.52 -5.96
C ALA A 222 6.56 -3.46 -5.35
N THR A 223 6.29 -4.33 -4.39
CA THR A 223 4.99 -4.37 -3.73
C THR A 223 5.07 -4.93 -2.33
N ASP A 224 3.98 -4.81 -1.58
CA ASP A 224 3.85 -5.37 -0.25
C ASP A 224 3.88 -6.91 -0.28
N ASN A 225 3.63 -7.51 0.87
CA ASN A 225 3.69 -8.96 0.99
C ASN A 225 2.43 -9.72 0.57
N ALA A 226 1.40 -9.05 0.03
CA ALA A 226 0.10 -9.64 -0.22
C ALA A 226 0.09 -10.65 -1.38
N SER A 227 -0.77 -11.67 -1.24
CA SER A 227 -0.97 -12.71 -2.24
C SER A 227 -1.51 -12.16 -3.57
N THR A 228 -2.29 -11.07 -3.52
CA THR A 228 -2.82 -10.38 -4.71
C THR A 228 -1.72 -9.93 -5.65
N PHE A 229 -0.59 -9.45 -5.13
CA PHE A 229 0.51 -8.99 -5.96
C PHE A 229 1.51 -10.10 -6.31
N LYS A 230 1.78 -11.03 -5.37
CA LYS A 230 2.85 -12.04 -5.52
C LYS A 230 2.43 -13.43 -5.95
N GLY A 231 1.14 -13.72 -6.03
CA GLY A 231 0.66 -15.06 -6.34
C GLY A 231 1.37 -15.64 -7.57
N ILE A 232 1.98 -16.81 -7.42
CA ILE A 232 2.87 -17.42 -8.43
C ILE A 232 2.16 -17.58 -9.79
N HIS A 233 0.85 -17.86 -9.77
CA HIS A 233 0.05 -18.06 -10.97
C HIS A 233 -0.88 -16.89 -11.28
N ASN A 234 -1.45 -16.27 -10.24
CA ASN A 234 -2.57 -15.34 -10.35
C ASN A 234 -2.29 -13.95 -9.76
N GLY A 235 -1.07 -13.70 -9.27
CA GLY A 235 -0.70 -12.38 -8.77
C GLY A 235 -0.46 -11.37 -9.90
N VAL A 236 -0.50 -10.08 -9.57
CA VAL A 236 -0.25 -8.97 -10.51
C VAL A 236 1.04 -9.18 -11.32
N ALA A 237 2.16 -9.52 -10.67
CA ALA A 237 3.43 -9.76 -11.37
C ALA A 237 3.37 -10.93 -12.36
N ALA A 238 2.71 -12.03 -11.96
CA ALA A 238 2.58 -13.22 -12.81
C ALA A 238 1.68 -12.94 -14.02
N LYS A 239 0.63 -12.13 -13.84
CA LYS A 239 -0.29 -11.71 -14.91
C LYS A 239 0.39 -10.75 -15.88
N LEU A 240 1.12 -9.75 -15.40
CA LEU A 240 1.89 -8.83 -16.27
C LEU A 240 2.89 -9.59 -17.14
N ARG A 241 3.64 -10.54 -16.57
CA ARG A 241 4.59 -11.38 -17.31
C ARG A 241 3.93 -12.19 -18.43
N LYS A 242 2.77 -12.81 -18.15
CA LYS A 242 2.10 -13.75 -19.07
C LYS A 242 1.20 -13.07 -20.09
N HIS A 243 0.41 -12.09 -19.65
CA HIS A 243 -0.67 -11.51 -20.43
C HIS A 243 -0.28 -10.19 -21.12
N HIS A 244 0.79 -9.52 -20.67
CA HIS A 244 1.24 -8.24 -21.21
C HIS A 244 2.65 -8.30 -21.84
N ASP A 245 3.15 -9.51 -22.11
CA ASP A 245 4.45 -9.76 -22.76
C ASP A 245 5.63 -9.03 -22.08
N MET A 246 5.71 -9.16 -20.75
CA MET A 246 6.75 -8.54 -19.92
C MET A 246 7.68 -9.61 -19.29
N PRO A 247 8.41 -10.41 -20.09
CA PRO A 247 9.22 -11.52 -19.57
C PRO A 247 10.40 -11.05 -18.72
N CYS A 248 10.84 -9.80 -18.89
CA CYS A 248 11.94 -9.20 -18.16
C CYS A 248 11.53 -8.56 -16.81
N LEU A 249 10.23 -8.60 -16.47
CA LEU A 249 9.71 -8.00 -15.25
C LEU A 249 10.13 -8.79 -14.02
N GLU A 250 10.73 -8.12 -13.05
CA GLU A 250 11.14 -8.69 -11.78
C GLU A 250 10.36 -8.12 -10.60
N LEU A 251 10.06 -9.01 -9.65
CA LEU A 251 9.25 -8.69 -8.48
C LEU A 251 10.14 -8.59 -7.25
N ASN A 252 10.24 -7.39 -6.69
CA ASN A 252 10.82 -7.17 -5.37
C ASN A 252 9.69 -7.06 -4.35
N THR A 253 9.84 -7.74 -3.23
CA THR A 253 8.86 -7.69 -2.15
C THR A 253 9.34 -6.75 -1.08
N CYS A 254 8.44 -5.94 -0.51
CA CYS A 254 8.82 -4.91 0.46
C CYS A 254 9.55 -5.53 1.66
N VAL A 255 10.82 -5.20 1.76
CA VAL A 255 11.72 -5.67 2.81
C VAL A 255 11.24 -5.21 4.19
N ALA A 256 10.74 -3.98 4.32
CA ALA A 256 10.22 -3.44 5.57
C ALA A 256 9.00 -4.22 6.07
N HIS A 257 8.04 -4.48 5.19
CA HIS A 257 6.88 -5.34 5.49
C HIS A 257 7.30 -6.79 5.75
N SER A 258 8.29 -7.30 5.02
CA SER A 258 8.89 -8.61 5.30
C SER A 258 9.42 -8.68 6.71
N TYR A 259 10.21 -7.69 7.11
CA TYR A 259 10.81 -7.60 8.43
C TYR A 259 9.77 -7.42 9.55
N ALA A 260 8.77 -6.54 9.36
CA ALA A 260 7.68 -6.38 10.33
C ALA A 260 6.89 -7.68 10.53
N LEU A 261 6.67 -8.44 9.45
CA LEU A 261 6.04 -9.76 9.54
C LEU A 261 6.94 -10.80 10.22
N VAL A 262 8.27 -10.70 10.09
CA VAL A 262 9.20 -11.54 10.88
C VAL A 262 8.95 -11.33 12.37
N GLY A 263 8.93 -10.06 12.82
CA GLY A 263 8.63 -9.73 14.22
C GLY A 263 7.25 -10.24 14.66
N LYS A 264 6.21 -10.03 13.83
CA LYS A 264 4.85 -10.51 14.11
C LYS A 264 4.77 -12.02 14.23
N GLN A 265 5.37 -12.76 13.30
CA GLN A 265 5.31 -14.23 13.26
C GLN A 265 6.20 -14.88 14.32
N ALA A 266 7.35 -14.29 14.63
CA ALA A 266 8.19 -14.72 15.73
C ALA A 266 7.52 -14.43 17.10
N GLY A 267 6.76 -13.33 17.20
CA GLY A 267 6.00 -12.93 18.39
C GLY A 267 4.68 -13.68 18.61
N GLN A 268 4.15 -14.40 17.62
CA GLN A 268 2.89 -15.19 17.73
C GLN A 268 2.97 -16.37 18.72
N TYR A 269 4.15 -16.66 19.26
CA TYR A 269 4.40 -17.77 20.17
C TYR A 269 5.02 -17.35 21.51
N ILE A 270 5.05 -16.05 21.80
CA ILE A 270 5.40 -15.51 23.12
C ILE A 270 4.13 -14.86 23.66
N ASP A 271 3.58 -15.45 24.71
CA ASP A 271 2.30 -15.07 25.33
C ASP A 271 2.48 -13.81 26.20
N GLY A 272 2.80 -12.69 25.56
CA GLY A 272 3.16 -11.47 26.26
C GLY A 272 3.08 -10.25 25.37
N ASN A 273 1.87 -9.84 24.97
CA ASN A 273 1.64 -8.47 24.46
C ASN A 273 0.17 -8.00 24.46
N GLN A 274 -0.58 -8.28 25.53
CA GLN A 274 -1.87 -7.61 25.78
C GLN A 274 -1.93 -6.85 27.12
N ALA A 275 -0.91 -6.95 27.98
CA ALA A 275 -0.91 -6.36 29.31
C ALA A 275 -0.49 -4.86 29.38
N LEU A 276 0.39 -4.39 28.47
CA LEU A 276 0.94 -3.02 28.54
C LEU A 276 -0.06 -1.93 28.08
N LEU A 277 -0.92 -2.24 27.11
CA LEU A 277 -1.89 -1.29 26.55
C LEU A 277 -3.12 -1.10 27.43
N ALA A 278 -3.55 -2.14 28.14
CA ALA A 278 -4.67 -2.06 29.09
C ALA A 278 -4.30 -1.26 30.36
N LEU A 279 -3.01 -1.22 30.73
CA LEU A 279 -2.56 -0.58 31.96
C LEU A 279 -2.44 0.95 31.87
N LEU A 280 -1.91 1.45 30.76
CA LEU A 280 -1.67 2.90 30.57
C LEU A 280 -2.97 3.70 30.36
N GLU A 281 -4.04 3.05 29.90
CA GLU A 281 -5.36 3.67 29.77
C GLU A 281 -6.02 3.91 31.14
N HIS A 282 -5.76 3.04 32.12
CA HIS A 282 -6.35 3.16 33.48
C HIS A 282 -5.52 3.98 34.47
N THR A 283 -4.20 4.10 34.29
CA THR A 283 -3.32 4.85 35.22
C THR A 283 -3.20 6.35 34.92
N SER A 284 -3.83 6.85 33.85
CA SER A 284 -3.67 8.24 33.42
C SER A 284 -4.67 9.25 34.03
N SER A 285 -5.62 8.81 34.87
CA SER A 285 -6.59 9.73 35.50
C SER A 285 -7.01 9.31 36.92
N ASP A 286 -6.52 10.08 37.91
CA ASP A 286 -7.14 10.42 39.22
C ASP A 286 -6.46 9.99 40.52
N LEU A 287 -6.21 11.01 41.36
CA LEU A 287 -5.73 10.96 42.75
C LEU A 287 -6.84 10.63 43.78
N ASN A 288 -8.03 10.20 43.33
CA ASN A 288 -9.22 9.89 44.16
C ASN A 288 -9.58 8.39 44.19
N THR A 289 -8.67 7.51 43.77
CA THR A 289 -8.93 6.08 43.55
C THR A 289 -9.07 5.26 44.86
N SER A 290 -10.00 4.32 44.85
CA SER A 290 -10.41 3.45 45.96
C SER A 290 -9.33 2.41 46.33
N GLN A 291 -9.43 1.81 47.52
CA GLN A 291 -8.48 0.79 48.02
C GLN A 291 -8.25 -0.36 47.00
N ASN A 292 -9.31 -0.79 46.31
CA ASN A 292 -9.27 -1.86 45.30
C ASN A 292 -8.43 -1.50 44.07
N GLU A 293 -8.36 -0.22 43.68
CA GLU A 293 -7.57 0.22 42.52
C GLU A 293 -6.08 0.35 42.86
N ARG A 294 -5.75 0.66 44.13
CA ARG A 294 -4.37 0.61 44.64
C ARG A 294 -3.87 -0.83 44.76
N GLU A 295 -4.74 -1.74 45.17
CA GLU A 295 -4.46 -3.18 45.20
C GLU A 295 -4.25 -3.73 43.78
N ALA A 296 -5.12 -3.37 42.81
CA ALA A 296 -4.94 -3.73 41.40
C ALA A 296 -3.64 -3.15 40.79
N ALA A 297 -3.28 -1.90 41.11
CA ALA A 297 -2.02 -1.29 40.67
C ALA A 297 -0.79 -1.97 41.31
N ALA A 298 -0.89 -2.40 42.57
CA ALA A 298 0.18 -3.13 43.26
C ALA A 298 0.34 -4.57 42.72
N GLU A 299 -0.78 -5.27 42.44
CA GLU A 299 -0.77 -6.59 41.79
C GLU A 299 -0.12 -6.50 40.42
N LEU A 300 -0.45 -5.47 39.64
CA LEU A 300 0.10 -5.34 38.31
C LEU A 300 1.56 -4.85 38.29
N LEU A 301 1.96 -4.02 39.26
CA LEU A 301 3.37 -3.73 39.51
C LEU A 301 4.15 -5.03 39.82
N MET A 302 3.56 -5.96 40.58
CA MET A 302 4.17 -7.27 40.86
C MET A 302 4.24 -8.18 39.62
N GLU A 303 3.32 -8.05 38.66
CA GLU A 303 3.40 -8.75 37.36
C GLU A 303 4.47 -8.15 36.44
N ILE A 304 4.60 -6.81 36.40
CA ILE A 304 5.64 -6.13 35.60
C ILE A 304 7.03 -6.38 36.17
N LEU A 305 7.17 -6.43 37.49
CA LEU A 305 8.43 -6.71 38.17
C LEU A 305 8.77 -8.21 38.21
N ASP A 306 7.96 -9.08 37.60
CA ASP A 306 8.26 -10.50 37.49
C ASP A 306 9.50 -10.72 36.62
N ASP A 307 10.42 -11.57 37.09
CA ASP A 307 11.70 -11.85 36.40
C ASP A 307 11.49 -12.32 34.96
N ARG A 308 10.43 -13.10 34.69
CA ARG A 308 10.11 -13.56 33.33
C ARG A 308 9.75 -12.39 32.42
N PHE A 309 8.90 -11.49 32.89
CA PHE A 309 8.45 -10.36 32.10
C PHE A 309 9.62 -9.44 31.76
N LEU A 310 10.42 -9.06 32.75
CA LEU A 310 11.59 -8.19 32.54
C LEU A 310 12.63 -8.84 31.64
N PHE A 311 12.93 -10.14 31.81
CA PHE A 311 13.84 -10.88 30.94
C PHE A 311 13.40 -10.81 29.47
N ILE A 312 12.13 -11.13 29.20
CA ILE A 312 11.56 -11.14 27.85
C ILE A 312 11.48 -9.72 27.27
N LEU A 313 11.17 -8.71 28.09
CA LEU A 313 11.14 -7.31 27.68
C LEU A 313 12.53 -6.84 27.22
N HIS A 314 13.57 -7.07 28.02
CA HIS A 314 14.95 -6.73 27.68
C HIS A 314 15.43 -7.49 26.43
N PHE A 315 15.07 -8.78 26.32
CA PHE A 315 15.33 -9.57 25.12
C PHE A 315 14.70 -8.95 23.85
N HIS A 316 13.41 -8.61 23.90
CA HIS A 316 12.72 -8.00 22.76
C HIS A 316 13.23 -6.60 22.44
N PHE A 317 13.60 -5.82 23.46
CA PHE A 317 14.24 -4.52 23.27
C PHE A 317 15.55 -4.67 22.51
N ASP A 318 16.40 -5.64 22.89
CA ASP A 318 17.66 -5.92 22.19
C ASP A 318 17.41 -6.36 20.74
N ILE A 319 16.42 -7.22 20.48
CA ILE A 319 16.03 -7.59 19.12
C ILE A 319 15.60 -6.35 18.33
N HIS A 320 14.79 -5.47 18.93
CA HIS A 320 14.32 -4.26 18.24
C HIS A 320 15.47 -3.28 17.96
N GLU A 321 16.28 -2.96 18.96
CA GLU A 321 17.31 -1.94 18.86
C GLU A 321 18.52 -2.42 18.04
N CYS A 322 19.00 -3.65 18.29
CA CYS A 322 20.21 -4.17 17.66
C CYS A 322 19.97 -4.76 16.27
N ILE A 323 18.77 -5.30 16.01
CA ILE A 323 18.44 -5.99 14.74
C ILE A 323 17.48 -5.14 13.91
N SER A 324 16.35 -4.68 14.48
CA SER A 324 15.30 -4.00 13.70
C SER A 324 15.63 -2.57 13.34
N GLY A 325 16.15 -1.79 14.28
CA GLY A 325 16.25 -0.33 14.16
C GLY A 325 17.08 0.10 12.95
N GLU A 326 18.22 -0.55 12.72
CA GLU A 326 19.10 -0.23 11.59
C GLU A 326 18.52 -0.68 10.24
N LEU A 327 17.95 -1.89 10.18
CA LEU A 327 17.30 -2.39 8.96
C LEU A 327 16.12 -1.50 8.56
N THR A 328 15.26 -1.11 9.51
CA THR A 328 14.12 -0.23 9.24
C THR A 328 14.56 1.17 8.79
N LYS A 329 15.55 1.78 9.46
CA LYS A 329 16.08 3.10 9.07
C LYS A 329 16.74 3.07 7.70
N MET A 330 17.51 2.01 7.41
CA MET A 330 18.09 1.83 6.10
C MET A 330 16.99 1.77 5.05
N MET A 331 15.92 1.00 5.26
CA MET A 331 14.79 0.82 4.34
C MET A 331 14.00 2.09 4.01
N GLN A 332 14.16 3.16 4.79
CA GLN A 332 13.52 4.44 4.51
C GLN A 332 14.33 5.32 3.55
N LYS A 333 15.58 4.95 3.26
CA LYS A 333 16.46 5.64 2.31
C LYS A 333 16.12 5.26 0.86
N ASP A 334 16.30 6.21 -0.04
CA ASP A 334 16.00 6.01 -1.47
C ASP A 334 17.17 5.44 -2.27
N ASP A 335 18.38 5.51 -1.72
CA ASP A 335 19.67 5.17 -2.34
C ASP A 335 20.29 3.85 -1.83
N ILE A 336 19.48 2.98 -1.23
CA ILE A 336 19.96 1.67 -0.74
C ILE A 336 20.32 0.77 -1.93
N SER A 337 21.53 0.21 -1.93
CA SER A 337 21.91 -0.84 -2.86
C SER A 337 21.64 -2.24 -2.29
N TYR A 338 21.50 -3.24 -3.17
CA TYR A 338 21.28 -4.62 -2.74
C TYR A 338 22.45 -5.14 -1.90
N LYS A 339 23.69 -4.74 -2.22
CA LYS A 339 24.87 -5.06 -1.42
C LYS A 339 24.75 -4.51 0.00
N MET A 340 24.47 -3.21 0.16
CA MET A 340 24.31 -2.61 1.49
C MET A 340 23.24 -3.32 2.33
N LEU A 341 22.12 -3.66 1.69
CA LEU A 341 21.06 -4.43 2.31
C LEU A 341 21.57 -5.81 2.78
N MET A 342 22.17 -6.59 1.88
CA MET A 342 22.60 -7.95 2.19
C MET A 342 23.76 -8.00 3.19
N ASP A 343 24.66 -7.02 3.16
CA ASP A 343 25.73 -6.88 4.15
C ASP A 343 25.15 -6.61 5.54
N THR A 344 24.16 -5.71 5.63
CA THR A 344 23.48 -5.42 6.89
C THR A 344 22.73 -6.65 7.39
N VAL A 345 21.95 -7.32 6.53
CA VAL A 345 21.24 -8.56 6.90
C VAL A 345 22.22 -9.63 7.37
N SER A 346 23.34 -9.81 6.67
CA SER A 346 24.37 -10.79 7.03
C SER A 346 25.02 -10.46 8.37
N ALA A 347 25.37 -9.19 8.61
CA ALA A 347 25.89 -8.72 9.89
C ALA A 347 24.90 -8.99 11.03
N LYS A 348 23.61 -8.67 10.83
CA LYS A 348 22.56 -8.92 11.83
C LYS A 348 22.34 -10.41 12.09
N LYS A 349 22.39 -11.25 11.04
CA LYS A 349 22.36 -12.72 11.20
C LYS A 349 23.55 -13.21 12.03
N GLN A 350 24.76 -12.70 11.77
CA GLN A 350 25.94 -13.07 12.55
C GLN A 350 25.81 -12.67 14.02
N MET A 351 25.24 -11.51 14.32
CA MET A 351 24.92 -11.09 15.70
C MET A 351 23.94 -12.04 16.38
N LEU A 352 22.83 -12.38 15.73
CA LEU A 352 21.85 -13.33 16.26
C LEU A 352 22.45 -14.73 16.48
N VAL A 353 23.30 -15.20 15.55
CA VAL A 353 24.02 -16.46 15.70
C VAL A 353 25.00 -16.39 16.86
N ALA A 354 25.67 -15.25 17.09
CA ALA A 354 26.52 -15.07 18.26
C ALA A 354 25.70 -15.19 19.55
N TRP A 355 24.48 -14.63 19.60
CA TRP A 355 23.61 -14.69 20.79
C TRP A 355 23.17 -16.11 21.18
N THR A 356 23.17 -17.05 20.22
CA THR A 356 22.83 -18.45 20.48
C THR A 356 24.04 -19.32 20.86
N LYS A 357 25.28 -18.81 20.72
CA LYS A 357 26.49 -19.56 21.07
C LYS A 357 26.80 -19.42 22.56
N GLN A 358 26.57 -20.49 23.31
CA GLN A 358 26.93 -20.56 24.73
C GLN A 358 28.45 -20.39 24.93
N SER A 359 28.84 -19.59 25.91
CA SER A 359 30.18 -19.63 26.48
C SER A 359 30.06 -19.85 27.98
N ASN A 360 30.65 -20.93 28.49
CA ASN A 360 30.69 -21.29 29.92
C ASN A 360 29.33 -21.33 30.65
N GLY A 361 28.26 -21.79 29.98
CA GLY A 361 26.94 -21.93 30.61
C GLY A 361 26.10 -20.66 30.68
N MET A 362 26.56 -19.56 30.09
CA MET A 362 25.75 -18.36 29.87
C MET A 362 25.61 -18.08 28.37
N CYS A 363 24.38 -17.85 27.92
CA CYS A 363 24.11 -17.36 26.56
C CYS A 363 24.46 -15.86 26.50
N PRO A 364 25.29 -15.40 25.53
CA PRO A 364 25.64 -14.00 25.40
C PRO A 364 24.47 -13.25 24.73
N TRP A 365 23.58 -12.67 25.53
CA TRP A 365 22.46 -11.90 25.02
C TRP A 365 22.86 -10.52 24.50
N GLY A 366 21.88 -9.78 23.98
CA GLY A 366 22.07 -8.38 23.64
C GLY A 366 22.42 -7.52 24.87
N PRO A 367 22.86 -6.26 24.64
CA PRO A 367 23.39 -5.41 25.69
C PRO A 367 22.42 -5.19 26.86
N SER A 368 21.13 -4.99 26.57
CA SER A 368 20.12 -4.67 27.58
C SER A 368 19.82 -5.85 28.49
N LEU A 369 19.65 -7.05 27.92
CA LEU A 369 19.43 -8.26 28.69
C LEU A 369 20.69 -8.67 29.45
N ALA A 370 21.88 -8.51 28.86
CA ALA A 370 23.14 -8.78 29.56
C ALA A 370 23.31 -7.88 30.79
N GLU A 371 23.00 -6.59 30.66
CA GLU A 371 23.02 -5.64 31.78
C GLU A 371 22.00 -6.03 32.86
N TYR A 372 20.75 -6.30 32.48
CA TYR A 372 19.70 -6.77 33.40
C TYR A 372 20.12 -8.02 34.19
N LEU A 373 20.70 -9.01 33.52
CA LEU A 373 21.17 -10.23 34.17
C LEU A 373 22.31 -9.94 35.15
N SER A 374 23.28 -9.12 34.76
CA SER A 374 24.40 -8.73 35.64
C SER A 374 23.94 -7.98 36.91
N LEU A 375 22.90 -7.15 36.79
CA LEU A 375 22.37 -6.37 37.91
C LEU A 375 21.51 -7.21 38.88
N THR A 376 21.02 -8.37 38.43
CA THR A 376 20.15 -9.27 39.19
C THR A 376 20.86 -10.55 39.63
N GLU A 377 22.15 -10.71 39.32
CA GLU A 377 22.98 -11.80 39.82
C GLU A 377 23.23 -11.67 41.33
N GLY A 378 22.63 -12.56 42.12
CA GLY A 378 22.88 -12.68 43.56
C GLY A 378 21.99 -11.81 44.47
N GLY A 379 21.17 -10.93 43.91
CA GLY A 379 20.12 -10.19 44.62
C GLY A 379 18.90 -10.11 43.74
N ASN A 380 17.76 -10.63 44.22
CA ASN A 380 16.46 -10.56 43.53
C ASN A 380 15.94 -9.12 43.50
N SER A 381 16.72 -8.17 43.00
CA SER A 381 16.43 -6.75 42.98
C SER A 381 16.95 -6.10 41.73
N PHE A 382 16.12 -5.28 41.10
CA PHE A 382 16.46 -4.44 39.98
C PHE A 382 16.22 -2.98 40.40
N GLY A 383 17.30 -2.24 40.62
CA GLY A 383 17.24 -0.92 41.26
C GLY A 383 16.70 -0.99 42.69
N ALA A 384 15.65 -0.22 42.99
CA ALA A 384 15.01 -0.20 44.32
C ALA A 384 13.95 -1.31 44.52
N PHE A 385 13.63 -2.07 43.46
CA PHE A 385 12.53 -3.02 43.46
C PHE A 385 13.02 -4.45 43.63
N LYS A 386 12.26 -5.26 44.38
CA LYS A 386 12.48 -6.71 44.42
C LYS A 386 11.84 -7.35 43.19
N VAL A 387 12.57 -8.24 42.53
CA VAL A 387 12.15 -8.99 41.36
C VAL A 387 11.75 -10.40 41.84
N PRO A 388 10.45 -10.70 41.99
CA PRO A 388 10.00 -12.06 42.25
C PRO A 388 10.35 -12.96 41.05
N SER A 389 11.05 -14.06 41.30
CA SER A 389 11.36 -15.06 40.27
C SER A 389 10.41 -16.25 40.42
N LYS A 390 9.55 -16.46 39.40
CA LYS A 390 8.59 -17.58 39.35
C LYS A 390 9.03 -18.69 38.37
N ALA A 391 9.94 -18.39 37.45
CA ALA A 391 10.40 -19.30 36.40
C ALA A 391 11.92 -19.44 36.41
N SER A 392 12.45 -20.61 36.04
CA SER A 392 13.89 -20.79 35.87
C SER A 392 14.38 -20.00 34.65
N ARG A 393 15.44 -19.19 34.83
CA ARG A 393 16.11 -18.47 33.75
C ARG A 393 16.66 -19.39 32.67
N ASP A 394 16.92 -20.67 32.97
CA ASP A 394 17.34 -21.67 31.99
C ASP A 394 16.22 -21.95 30.97
N VAL A 395 14.97 -22.05 31.44
CA VAL A 395 13.79 -22.26 30.58
C VAL A 395 13.57 -21.05 29.68
N LEU A 396 13.68 -19.84 30.24
CA LEU A 396 13.55 -18.59 29.47
C LEU A 396 14.65 -18.44 28.42
N THR A 397 15.86 -18.89 28.76
CA THR A 397 17.00 -18.92 27.84
C THR A 397 16.72 -19.85 26.66
N GLU A 398 16.19 -21.06 26.91
CA GLU A 398 15.80 -22.00 25.85
C GLU A 398 14.69 -21.44 24.95
N GLU A 399 13.64 -20.84 25.54
CA GLU A 399 12.56 -20.15 24.80
C GLU A 399 13.10 -19.04 23.89
N CYS A 400 14.00 -18.20 24.41
CA CYS A 400 14.62 -17.11 23.64
C CYS A 400 15.54 -17.64 22.54
N CYS A 401 16.33 -18.68 22.79
CA CYS A 401 17.16 -19.32 21.77
C CYS A 401 16.31 -19.86 20.61
N LEU A 402 15.17 -20.50 20.93
CA LEU A 402 14.23 -20.97 19.92
C LEU A 402 13.60 -19.82 19.13
N HIS A 403 13.27 -18.71 19.79
CA HIS A 403 12.80 -17.49 19.12
C HIS A 403 13.86 -16.94 18.14
N VAL A 404 15.13 -16.87 18.56
CA VAL A 404 16.23 -16.43 17.68
C VAL A 404 16.41 -17.37 16.48
N GLN A 405 16.32 -18.68 16.68
CA GLN A 405 16.41 -19.65 15.58
C GLN A 405 15.28 -19.44 14.56
N ARG A 406 14.03 -19.28 15.00
CA ARG A 406 12.90 -18.97 14.12
C ARG A 406 13.05 -17.63 13.41
N LEU A 407 13.57 -16.63 14.12
CA LEU A 407 13.88 -15.32 13.56
C LEU A 407 14.91 -15.44 12.43
N LEU A 408 15.96 -16.24 12.62
CA LEU A 408 16.96 -16.52 11.58
C LEU A 408 16.35 -17.23 10.36
N GLU A 409 15.51 -18.24 10.58
CA GLU A 409 14.79 -18.95 9.51
C GLU A 409 13.88 -18.00 8.71
N GLU A 410 13.14 -17.12 9.39
CA GLU A 410 12.26 -16.16 8.75
C GLU A 410 13.02 -15.06 7.99
N ILE A 411 14.18 -14.63 8.50
CA ILE A 411 15.11 -13.74 7.77
C ILE A 411 15.59 -14.43 6.49
N GLU A 412 16.01 -15.69 6.55
CA GLU A 412 16.45 -16.45 5.37
C GLU A 412 15.33 -16.64 4.35
N ARG A 413 14.14 -16.98 4.84
CA ARG A 413 12.96 -17.20 3.99
C ARG A 413 12.54 -15.92 3.25
N ARG A 414 12.72 -14.75 3.86
CA ARG A 414 12.28 -13.45 3.32
C ARG A 414 13.35 -12.68 2.57
N PHE A 415 14.62 -12.96 2.83
CA PHE A 415 15.76 -12.42 2.09
C PHE A 415 16.53 -13.53 1.38
N PRO A 416 15.89 -14.29 0.47
CA PRO A 416 16.59 -15.30 -0.29
C PRO A 416 17.66 -14.62 -1.18
N PRO A 417 18.81 -15.27 -1.39
CA PRO A 417 19.82 -14.76 -2.30
C PRO A 417 19.22 -14.65 -3.71
N SER A 418 19.35 -13.48 -4.31
CA SER A 418 18.90 -13.23 -5.68
C SER A 418 20.10 -13.24 -6.61
N GLU A 419 20.17 -14.23 -7.49
CA GLU A 419 21.25 -14.32 -8.48
C GLU A 419 21.27 -13.10 -9.40
N LEU A 420 20.11 -12.54 -9.73
CA LEU A 420 20.00 -11.31 -10.49
C LEU A 420 20.66 -10.13 -9.79
N HIS A 421 20.27 -9.89 -8.53
CA HIS A 421 20.82 -8.77 -7.76
C HIS A 421 22.29 -8.99 -7.43
N ARG A 422 22.73 -10.25 -7.24
CA ARG A 422 24.15 -10.60 -7.09
C ARG A 422 24.94 -10.24 -8.34
N CYS A 423 24.48 -10.64 -9.53
CA CYS A 423 25.13 -10.32 -10.81
C CYS A 423 25.23 -8.80 -11.03
N PHE A 424 24.14 -8.06 -10.81
CA PHE A 424 24.17 -6.60 -10.93
C PHE A 424 25.07 -5.94 -9.90
N SER A 425 25.03 -6.37 -8.63
CA SER A 425 25.86 -5.80 -7.58
C SER A 425 27.33 -6.06 -7.85
N PHE A 426 27.67 -7.28 -8.28
CA PHE A 426 29.05 -7.62 -8.66
C PHE A 426 29.55 -6.71 -9.79
N LEU A 427 28.76 -6.49 -10.84
CA LEU A 427 29.20 -5.69 -11.98
C LEU A 427 29.20 -4.17 -11.72
N PHE A 428 28.22 -3.67 -10.98
CA PHE A 428 27.90 -2.24 -10.97
C PHE A 428 27.86 -1.56 -9.60
N ASP A 429 27.90 -2.30 -8.49
CA ASP A 429 27.90 -1.69 -7.16
C ASP A 429 29.28 -1.11 -6.84
N PRO A 430 29.42 0.21 -6.60
CA PRO A 430 30.71 0.82 -6.32
C PRO A 430 31.44 0.17 -5.14
N LEU A 431 30.72 -0.21 -4.07
CA LEU A 431 31.31 -0.82 -2.89
C LEU A 431 31.75 -2.26 -3.18
N ALA A 432 30.99 -3.01 -3.99
CA ALA A 432 31.39 -4.36 -4.40
C ALA A 432 32.66 -4.34 -5.25
N ILE A 433 32.77 -3.36 -6.16
CA ILE A 433 33.93 -3.19 -7.02
C ILE A 433 35.16 -2.81 -6.20
N GLU A 434 35.01 -1.93 -5.21
CA GLU A 434 36.09 -1.53 -4.30
C GLU A 434 36.62 -2.72 -3.49
N GLU A 435 35.73 -3.49 -2.85
CA GLU A 435 36.11 -4.68 -2.09
C GLU A 435 36.81 -5.74 -2.95
N ASN A 436 36.43 -5.85 -4.22
CA ASN A 436 36.94 -6.85 -5.16
C ASN A 436 37.94 -6.27 -6.16
N GLN A 437 38.66 -5.20 -5.83
CA GLN A 437 39.50 -4.46 -6.79
C GLN A 437 40.54 -5.35 -7.51
N ALA A 438 41.12 -6.34 -6.81
CA ALA A 438 42.06 -7.28 -7.42
C ALA A 438 41.40 -8.11 -8.52
N LEU A 439 40.23 -8.70 -8.23
CA LEU A 439 39.42 -9.44 -9.21
C LEU A 439 38.92 -8.51 -10.32
N PHE A 440 38.50 -7.29 -9.97
CA PHE A 440 38.04 -6.30 -10.93
C PHE A 440 39.11 -5.95 -11.97
N ASN A 441 40.40 -6.05 -11.65
CA ASN A 441 41.47 -5.80 -12.62
C ASN A 441 41.70 -6.97 -13.60
N GLU A 442 41.19 -8.17 -13.32
CA GLU A 442 41.37 -9.35 -14.20
C GLU A 442 40.56 -9.26 -15.49
N ALA A 443 41.15 -9.59 -16.65
CA ALA A 443 40.47 -9.48 -17.95
C ALA A 443 39.17 -10.29 -18.07
N THR A 444 38.99 -11.33 -17.26
CA THR A 444 37.83 -12.23 -17.24
C THR A 444 36.68 -11.76 -16.34
N TYR A 445 36.88 -10.69 -15.56
CA TYR A 445 35.90 -10.21 -14.61
C TYR A 445 34.54 -9.88 -15.25
N GLY A 446 33.48 -10.39 -14.64
CA GLY A 446 32.10 -10.08 -15.01
C GLY A 446 31.56 -10.85 -16.23
N ARG A 447 32.37 -11.69 -16.89
CA ARG A 447 31.92 -12.45 -18.08
C ARG A 447 30.75 -13.39 -17.76
N GLN A 448 30.79 -14.07 -16.62
CA GLN A 448 29.74 -15.00 -16.21
C GLN A 448 28.45 -14.26 -15.85
N GLU A 449 28.56 -13.19 -15.07
CA GLU A 449 27.43 -12.34 -14.67
C GLU A 449 26.77 -11.71 -15.90
N LEU A 450 27.56 -11.20 -16.85
CA LEU A 450 27.03 -10.66 -18.11
C LEU A 450 26.37 -11.72 -18.97
N GLN A 451 26.90 -12.95 -19.01
CA GLN A 451 26.29 -14.06 -19.73
C GLN A 451 24.88 -14.36 -19.18
N TYR A 452 24.71 -14.33 -17.86
CA TYR A 452 23.41 -14.47 -17.22
C TYR A 452 22.47 -13.30 -17.58
N LEU A 453 22.94 -12.05 -17.45
CA LEU A 453 22.12 -10.85 -17.71
C LEU A 453 21.69 -10.72 -19.17
N ARG A 454 22.60 -10.99 -20.13
CA ARG A 454 22.26 -10.90 -21.57
C ARG A 454 21.21 -11.93 -21.97
N GLN A 455 21.20 -13.12 -21.35
CA GLN A 455 20.20 -14.14 -21.62
C GLN A 455 18.86 -13.73 -21.02
N LYS A 456 18.88 -13.19 -19.79
CA LYS A 456 17.68 -12.74 -19.09
C LYS A 456 16.96 -11.60 -19.83
N TYR A 457 17.70 -10.59 -20.27
CA TYR A 457 17.15 -9.39 -20.89
C TYR A 457 17.12 -9.44 -22.43
N GLN A 458 17.33 -10.59 -23.06
CA GLN A 458 17.41 -10.72 -24.52
C GLN A 458 16.15 -10.25 -25.28
N ASN A 459 14.99 -10.27 -24.62
CA ASN A 459 13.69 -9.85 -25.18
C ASN A 459 13.32 -8.40 -24.80
N LEU A 460 14.20 -7.67 -24.11
CA LEU A 460 13.95 -6.29 -23.74
C LEU A 460 14.06 -5.39 -24.98
N SER A 461 13.04 -4.55 -25.19
CA SER A 461 13.01 -3.63 -26.33
C SER A 461 14.25 -2.73 -26.36
N GLY A 462 14.92 -2.67 -27.51
CA GLY A 462 16.10 -1.84 -27.71
C GLY A 462 17.41 -2.40 -27.14
N PHE A 463 17.41 -3.59 -26.52
CA PHE A 463 18.59 -4.28 -26.00
C PHE A 463 19.12 -5.32 -26.99
N ASP A 464 20.41 -5.26 -27.31
CA ASP A 464 21.12 -6.20 -28.17
C ASP A 464 22.07 -7.08 -27.35
N SER A 465 21.60 -8.29 -27.04
CA SER A 465 22.33 -9.27 -26.23
C SER A 465 23.64 -9.78 -26.86
N LYS A 466 23.86 -9.59 -28.16
CA LYS A 466 25.08 -10.08 -28.86
C LYS A 466 26.26 -9.15 -28.66
N ASN A 467 26.01 -7.84 -28.57
CA ASN A 467 27.05 -6.82 -28.48
C ASN A 467 27.51 -6.54 -27.03
N VAL A 468 26.72 -6.92 -26.02
CA VAL A 468 27.02 -6.73 -24.59
C VAL A 468 28.45 -7.12 -24.20
N GLN A 469 28.92 -8.27 -24.67
CA GLN A 469 30.25 -8.77 -24.30
C GLN A 469 31.38 -7.88 -24.85
N MET A 470 31.28 -7.47 -26.12
CA MET A 470 32.26 -6.61 -26.76
C MET A 470 32.23 -5.20 -26.16
N GLU A 471 31.04 -4.69 -25.87
CA GLU A 471 30.87 -3.42 -25.15
C GLU A 471 31.56 -3.47 -23.78
N TRP A 472 31.36 -4.53 -22.99
CA TRP A 472 31.98 -4.67 -21.67
C TRP A 472 33.50 -4.68 -21.72
N GLU A 473 34.10 -5.41 -22.66
CA GLU A 473 35.55 -5.50 -22.81
C GLU A 473 36.19 -4.14 -23.10
N SER A 474 35.44 -3.23 -23.74
CA SER A 474 35.85 -1.85 -24.02
C SER A 474 35.47 -0.87 -22.90
N PHE A 475 34.35 -1.10 -22.22
CA PHE A 475 33.83 -0.25 -21.14
C PHE A 475 34.62 -0.41 -19.84
N LYS A 476 34.95 -1.65 -19.47
CA LYS A 476 35.60 -1.99 -18.20
C LYS A 476 36.95 -1.28 -17.99
N PRO A 477 37.87 -1.21 -18.98
CA PRO A 477 39.11 -0.44 -18.82
C PRO A 477 38.86 1.04 -18.49
N LEU A 478 37.77 1.63 -18.99
CA LEU A 478 37.40 3.02 -18.68
C LEU A 478 37.03 3.18 -17.21
N MET A 479 36.35 2.18 -16.62
CA MET A 479 36.04 2.15 -15.19
C MET A 479 37.30 1.98 -14.33
N VAL A 480 38.20 1.05 -14.68
CA VAL A 480 39.48 0.84 -13.97
C VAL A 480 40.26 2.15 -13.87
N ASN A 481 40.39 2.86 -14.99
CA ASN A 481 41.06 4.15 -15.04
C ASN A 481 40.36 5.24 -14.23
N PHE A 482 39.03 5.19 -14.11
CA PHE A 482 38.28 6.16 -13.31
C PHE A 482 38.43 5.90 -11.82
N ILE A 483 38.27 4.64 -11.40
CA ILE A 483 38.36 4.22 -10.00
C ILE A 483 39.75 4.52 -9.43
N GLY A 484 40.81 4.15 -10.17
CA GLY A 484 42.20 4.36 -9.75
C GLY A 484 42.59 5.84 -9.53
N ASN A 485 41.83 6.79 -10.11
CA ASN A 485 42.14 8.22 -10.05
C ASN A 485 41.23 9.05 -9.13
N LYS A 486 39.99 8.60 -8.82
CA LYS A 486 38.95 9.47 -8.25
C LYS A 486 37.95 8.84 -7.27
N PHE A 487 38.04 7.54 -6.96
CA PHE A 487 37.01 6.86 -6.15
C PHE A 487 36.89 7.42 -4.73
N SER A 488 38.02 7.78 -4.08
CA SER A 488 38.08 8.17 -2.67
C SER A 488 37.33 9.46 -2.30
N ASN A 489 36.93 10.29 -3.27
CA ASN A 489 36.32 11.60 -3.02
C ASN A 489 34.82 11.68 -3.38
N ALA A 490 34.20 10.63 -3.92
CA ALA A 490 32.81 10.68 -4.37
C ALA A 490 31.91 9.73 -3.55
N SER A 491 30.73 10.21 -3.13
CA SER A 491 29.71 9.35 -2.51
C SER A 491 29.28 8.23 -3.48
N PRO A 492 29.09 6.97 -3.02
CA PRO A 492 28.64 5.87 -3.87
C PRO A 492 27.39 6.20 -4.70
N ALA A 493 26.44 6.95 -4.14
CA ALA A 493 25.22 7.38 -4.82
C ALA A 493 25.44 8.26 -6.07
N LYS A 494 26.56 9.00 -6.13
CA LYS A 494 26.91 9.89 -7.27
C LYS A 494 27.96 9.29 -8.20
N PHE A 495 28.45 8.09 -7.91
CA PHE A 495 29.53 7.45 -8.66
C PHE A 495 29.19 7.36 -10.16
N TRP A 496 28.04 6.77 -10.49
CA TRP A 496 27.63 6.53 -11.88
C TRP A 496 27.32 7.83 -12.62
N LYS A 497 26.68 8.80 -11.96
CA LYS A 497 26.47 10.13 -12.53
C LYS A 497 27.80 10.77 -12.93
N ASN A 498 28.73 10.86 -11.98
CA ASN A 498 30.03 11.49 -12.22
C ASN A 498 30.83 10.77 -13.31
N PHE A 499 30.78 9.43 -13.34
CA PHE A 499 31.44 8.62 -14.35
C PHE A 499 30.85 8.88 -15.74
N ILE A 500 29.54 8.77 -15.88
CA ILE A 500 28.85 8.91 -17.17
C ILE A 500 29.00 10.34 -17.66
N GLU A 501 28.72 11.37 -16.86
CA GLU A 501 28.86 12.77 -17.25
C GLU A 501 30.28 13.09 -17.74
N LEU A 502 31.31 12.61 -17.04
CA LEU A 502 32.70 12.78 -17.48
C LEU A 502 32.92 12.14 -18.86
N LYS A 503 32.44 10.90 -19.06
CA LYS A 503 32.67 10.15 -20.30
C LYS A 503 31.89 10.72 -21.47
N THR A 504 30.63 11.09 -21.28
CA THR A 504 29.80 11.71 -22.32
C THR A 504 30.33 13.09 -22.72
N THR A 505 30.94 13.83 -21.78
CA THR A 505 31.60 15.12 -22.10
C THR A 505 32.86 14.92 -22.94
N THR A 506 33.61 13.84 -22.71
CA THR A 506 34.84 13.54 -23.47
C THR A 506 34.59 12.81 -24.79
N ASN A 507 33.48 12.08 -24.91
CA ASN A 507 33.09 11.32 -26.09
C ASN A 507 31.57 11.42 -26.29
N GLU A 508 31.14 12.19 -27.28
CA GLU A 508 29.72 12.37 -27.61
C GLU A 508 29.02 11.07 -28.01
N ARG A 509 29.76 10.09 -28.55
CA ARG A 509 29.23 8.77 -28.95
C ARG A 509 29.20 7.75 -27.82
N PHE A 510 29.67 8.09 -26.62
CA PHE A 510 29.77 7.16 -25.49
C PHE A 510 28.44 6.43 -25.21
N SER A 511 27.33 7.15 -25.24
CA SER A 511 26.01 6.57 -24.99
C SER A 511 25.55 5.60 -26.08
N GLU A 512 25.99 5.79 -27.32
CA GLU A 512 25.69 4.91 -28.45
C GLU A 512 26.61 3.68 -28.45
N GLU A 513 27.90 3.89 -28.17
CA GLU A 513 28.94 2.85 -28.10
C GLU A 513 28.67 1.82 -27.01
N PHE A 514 28.15 2.25 -25.86
CA PHE A 514 27.91 1.40 -24.69
C PHE A 514 26.43 1.26 -24.35
N LYS A 515 25.56 1.36 -25.35
CA LYS A 515 24.11 1.37 -25.19
C LYS A 515 23.60 0.21 -24.34
N ASN A 516 24.08 -1.01 -24.57
CA ASN A 516 23.55 -2.20 -23.90
C ASN A 516 24.05 -2.30 -22.45
N ILE A 517 25.31 -1.93 -22.21
CA ILE A 517 25.84 -1.81 -20.83
C ILE A 517 25.09 -0.73 -20.05
N LEU A 518 24.81 0.42 -20.66
CA LEU A 518 24.06 1.50 -20.02
C LEU A 518 22.61 1.11 -19.74
N ILE A 519 21.97 0.27 -20.57
CA ILE A 519 20.65 -0.31 -20.28
C ILE A 519 20.73 -1.23 -19.05
N LEU A 520 21.70 -2.14 -18.98
CA LEU A 520 21.87 -3.02 -17.81
C LEU A 520 22.16 -2.23 -16.53
N LEU A 521 23.02 -1.22 -16.63
CA LEU A 521 23.28 -0.29 -15.53
C LEU A 521 22.00 0.45 -15.12
N SER A 522 21.19 0.87 -16.09
CA SER A 522 19.92 1.54 -15.82
C SER A 522 18.99 0.66 -15.00
N ILE A 523 18.85 -0.62 -15.38
CA ILE A 523 18.05 -1.61 -14.66
C ILE A 523 18.54 -1.76 -13.22
N TYR A 524 19.85 -1.81 -12.99
CA TYR A 524 20.41 -1.86 -11.64
C TYR A 524 20.05 -0.61 -10.81
N LEU A 525 20.30 0.59 -11.34
CA LEU A 525 20.11 1.86 -10.62
C LEU A 525 18.65 2.11 -10.20
N ILE A 526 17.69 1.71 -11.05
CA ILE A 526 16.27 1.93 -10.78
C ILE A 526 15.62 0.79 -9.98
N SER A 527 16.38 -0.20 -9.50
CA SER A 527 15.81 -1.33 -8.78
C SER A 527 15.18 -0.88 -7.44
N PRO A 528 13.85 -1.03 -7.26
CA PRO A 528 13.21 -0.68 -6.00
C PRO A 528 13.32 -1.85 -5.01
N LEU A 529 14.06 -1.69 -3.92
CA LEU A 529 14.25 -2.73 -2.90
C LEU A 529 13.18 -2.71 -1.79
N ASN A 530 12.39 -1.64 -1.70
CA ASN A 530 11.30 -1.48 -0.73
C ASN A 530 10.11 -0.78 -1.40
N SER A 531 8.96 -0.74 -0.74
CA SER A 531 7.77 0.03 -1.14
C SER A 531 7.49 1.21 -0.19
N ALA A 532 8.48 1.70 0.54
CA ALA A 532 8.31 2.70 1.60
C ALA A 532 7.72 4.03 1.06
N GLU A 533 7.98 4.35 -0.21
CA GLU A 533 7.37 5.51 -0.87
C GLU A 533 5.85 5.41 -0.97
N CYS A 534 5.30 4.22 -1.17
CA CYS A 534 3.87 4.02 -1.19
C CYS A 534 3.26 4.29 0.20
N GLU A 535 3.93 3.89 1.29
CA GLU A 535 3.52 4.21 2.66
C GLU A 535 3.55 5.73 2.95
N ARG A 536 4.56 6.44 2.41
CA ARG A 536 4.63 7.91 2.44
C ARG A 536 3.48 8.55 1.65
N GLY A 537 3.16 8.02 0.48
CA GLY A 537 2.01 8.42 -0.33
C GLY A 537 0.68 8.24 0.41
N TYR A 538 0.49 7.11 1.09
CA TYR A 538 -0.68 6.87 1.93
C TYR A 538 -0.74 7.79 3.15
N SER A 539 0.41 8.14 3.72
CA SER A 539 0.47 9.14 4.79
C SER A 539 0.00 10.51 4.31
N ALA A 540 0.38 10.92 3.10
CA ALA A 540 -0.14 12.15 2.47
C ALA A 540 -1.65 12.03 2.18
N ALA A 541 -2.10 10.91 1.63
CA ALA A 541 -3.52 10.66 1.37
C ALA A 541 -4.35 10.73 2.65
N ASN A 542 -3.86 10.21 3.78
CA ASN A 542 -4.53 10.25 5.08
C ASN A 542 -4.61 11.66 5.69
N ARG A 543 -3.64 12.54 5.43
CA ARG A 543 -3.73 13.97 5.84
C ARG A 543 -4.76 14.71 5.00
N ILE A 544 -4.82 14.39 3.72
CA ILE A 544 -5.83 14.88 2.79
C ILE A 544 -7.22 14.33 3.15
N GLN A 545 -7.39 13.05 3.44
CA GLN A 545 -8.67 12.42 3.78
C GLN A 545 -8.90 12.43 5.30
N THR A 546 -9.26 13.60 5.84
CA THR A 546 -9.61 13.72 7.26
C THR A 546 -10.98 13.08 7.55
N ILE A 547 -11.32 12.88 8.82
CA ILE A 547 -12.64 12.34 9.22
C ILE A 547 -13.77 13.25 8.71
N ALA A 548 -13.58 14.56 8.78
CA ALA A 548 -14.50 15.57 8.25
C ALA A 548 -14.48 15.67 6.71
N ARG A 549 -13.46 15.10 6.05
CA ARG A 549 -13.27 15.11 4.59
C ARG A 549 -13.15 13.68 4.03
N SER A 550 -14.03 12.80 4.48
CA SER A 550 -13.96 11.34 4.23
C SER A 550 -14.63 10.89 2.92
N ARG A 551 -15.31 11.79 2.19
CA ARG A 551 -16.10 11.48 0.98
C ARG A 551 -15.43 11.93 -0.33
N ILE A 552 -14.11 12.17 -0.32
CA ILE A 552 -13.33 12.49 -1.52
C ILE A 552 -13.26 11.28 -2.45
N THR A 553 -13.59 11.47 -3.72
CA THR A 553 -13.46 10.44 -4.77
C THR A 553 -12.00 10.14 -5.09
N ASN A 554 -11.70 8.93 -5.58
CA ASN A 554 -10.35 8.58 -6.00
C ASN A 554 -9.75 9.53 -7.05
N GLU A 555 -10.54 10.09 -7.97
CA GLU A 555 -10.07 11.05 -8.97
C GLU A 555 -9.63 12.37 -8.32
N THR A 556 -10.44 12.87 -7.38
CA THR A 556 -10.14 14.09 -6.63
C THR A 556 -8.92 13.88 -5.75
N LEU A 557 -8.83 12.73 -5.07
CA LEU A 557 -7.67 12.36 -4.27
C LEU A 557 -6.40 12.28 -5.14
N ASN A 558 -6.49 11.65 -6.31
CA ASN A 558 -5.39 11.55 -7.27
C ASN A 558 -4.92 12.95 -7.69
N CYS A 559 -5.84 13.85 -8.07
CA CYS A 559 -5.52 15.23 -8.43
C CYS A 559 -4.77 15.96 -7.30
N LEU A 560 -5.27 15.88 -6.07
CA LEU A 560 -4.63 16.52 -4.92
C LEU A 560 -3.24 15.93 -4.63
N LEU A 561 -3.09 14.60 -4.68
CA LEU A 561 -1.81 13.93 -4.49
C LEU A 561 -0.82 14.27 -5.61
N THR A 562 -1.26 14.32 -6.87
CA THR A 562 -0.41 14.74 -8.00
C THR A 562 0.15 16.12 -7.75
N VAL A 563 -0.69 17.10 -7.36
CA VAL A 563 -0.19 18.45 -7.05
C VAL A 563 0.71 18.42 -5.82
N ARG A 564 0.32 17.73 -4.74
CA ARG A 564 1.06 17.69 -3.48
C ARG A 564 2.44 17.04 -3.61
N LEU A 565 2.57 16.01 -4.44
CA LEU A 565 3.75 15.15 -4.52
C LEU A 565 4.64 15.43 -5.74
N LEU A 566 4.11 16.01 -6.84
CA LEU A 566 4.90 16.33 -8.03
C LEU A 566 5.39 17.78 -8.08
N LEU A 567 4.56 18.74 -7.66
CA LEU A 567 5.00 20.12 -7.51
C LEU A 567 5.75 20.23 -6.19
N GLY A 568 7.08 20.14 -6.27
CA GLY A 568 7.97 20.28 -5.11
C GLY A 568 7.62 21.48 -4.23
N ASP A 569 8.02 21.44 -2.96
CA ASP A 569 7.42 22.23 -1.86
C ASP A 569 7.56 23.76 -1.95
N ASN A 570 8.10 24.32 -3.05
CA ASN A 570 8.34 25.75 -3.19
C ASN A 570 7.61 26.35 -4.40
N ILE A 571 6.52 27.06 -4.14
CA ILE A 571 5.76 27.85 -5.12
C ILE A 571 6.61 28.93 -5.82
N ARG A 572 7.74 29.33 -5.22
CA ARG A 572 8.68 30.31 -5.81
C ARG A 572 9.68 29.67 -6.77
N SER A 573 9.69 28.35 -6.91
CA SER A 573 10.64 27.65 -7.77
C SER A 573 10.33 27.90 -9.25
N ALA A 574 11.36 27.98 -10.10
CA ALA A 574 11.18 28.15 -11.54
C ALA A 574 10.32 27.02 -12.18
N PRO A 575 10.47 25.74 -11.79
CA PRO A 575 9.57 24.68 -12.24
C PRO A 575 8.10 24.93 -11.88
N CYS A 576 7.79 25.39 -10.67
CA CYS A 576 6.42 25.71 -10.29
C CYS A 576 5.83 26.82 -11.17
N HIS A 577 6.60 27.86 -11.48
CA HIS A 577 6.16 28.92 -12.38
C HIS A 577 5.84 28.37 -13.76
N GLN A 578 6.72 27.54 -14.34
CA GLN A 578 6.48 26.93 -15.65
C GLN A 578 5.21 26.08 -15.67
N ILE A 579 4.97 25.27 -14.63
CA ILE A 579 3.75 24.47 -14.51
C ILE A 579 2.51 25.37 -14.45
N VAL A 580 2.54 26.46 -13.68
CA VAL A 580 1.41 27.41 -13.59
C VAL A 580 1.17 28.13 -14.92
N GLU A 581 2.21 28.50 -15.64
CA GLU A 581 2.12 29.07 -17.00
C GLU A 581 1.42 28.11 -17.98
N GLU A 582 1.85 26.86 -18.00
CA GLU A 582 1.29 25.83 -18.87
C GLU A 582 -0.14 25.44 -18.43
N ALA A 583 -0.41 25.39 -17.13
CA ALA A 583 -1.74 25.15 -16.58
C ALA A 583 -2.70 26.28 -16.93
N PHE A 584 -2.27 27.54 -16.88
CA PHE A 584 -3.05 28.69 -17.33
C PHE A 584 -3.39 28.58 -18.81
N LYS A 585 -2.43 28.22 -19.67
CA LYS A 585 -2.68 28.00 -21.10
C LYS A 585 -3.68 26.87 -21.34
N SER A 586 -3.54 25.76 -20.63
CA SER A 586 -4.46 24.62 -20.71
C SER A 586 -5.87 24.98 -20.20
N TRP A 587 -5.95 25.76 -19.13
CA TRP A 587 -7.20 26.26 -18.57
C TRP A 587 -7.88 27.23 -19.54
N ASN A 588 -7.13 28.09 -20.21
CA ASN A 588 -7.66 29.07 -21.16
C ASN A 588 -8.04 28.45 -22.52
N ASP A 589 -7.55 27.24 -22.84
CA ASP A 589 -7.91 26.51 -24.05
C ASP A 589 -9.29 25.83 -23.91
N PRO A 590 -10.28 26.19 -24.76
CA PRO A 590 -11.63 25.60 -24.76
C PRO A 590 -11.66 24.07 -24.86
N GLU A 591 -10.79 23.46 -25.66
CA GLU A 591 -10.80 22.01 -25.85
C GLU A 591 -10.25 21.27 -24.63
N SER A 592 -9.09 21.69 -24.13
CA SER A 592 -8.49 21.13 -22.91
C SER A 592 -9.43 21.24 -21.72
N SER A 593 -10.05 22.40 -21.57
CA SER A 593 -11.11 22.66 -20.60
C SER A 593 -12.24 21.63 -20.71
N ARG A 594 -12.85 21.45 -21.90
CA ARG A 594 -13.98 20.50 -22.09
C ARG A 594 -13.63 19.06 -21.72
N ARG A 595 -12.37 18.65 -21.93
CA ARG A 595 -11.90 17.30 -21.62
C ARG A 595 -11.73 17.09 -20.11
N LEU A 596 -11.16 18.07 -19.41
CA LEU A 596 -10.80 17.96 -17.99
C LEU A 596 -11.98 18.23 -17.04
N ASN A 597 -12.92 19.10 -17.41
CA ASN A 597 -14.03 19.53 -16.54
C ASN A 597 -15.21 18.53 -16.45
N ARG A 598 -14.99 17.24 -16.75
CA ARG A 598 -16.02 16.20 -16.58
C ARG A 598 -16.18 15.75 -15.12
N VAL A 599 -15.25 16.12 -14.23
CA VAL A 599 -15.21 15.68 -12.83
C VAL A 599 -15.81 16.76 -11.93
N LYS A 600 -16.88 16.44 -11.21
CA LYS A 600 -17.51 17.31 -10.20
C LYS A 600 -16.90 17.05 -8.83
N LEU A 601 -16.71 18.08 -8.00
CA LEU A 601 -16.53 17.87 -6.56
C LEU A 601 -17.79 17.23 -6.00
N ILE A 602 -17.65 16.03 -5.46
CA ILE A 602 -18.61 15.47 -4.52
C ILE A 602 -17.99 15.70 -3.14
N ILE A 603 -18.06 16.93 -2.62
CA ILE A 603 -17.82 17.19 -1.20
C ILE A 603 -19.20 17.41 -0.57
N ASP A 604 -19.86 16.33 -0.14
CA ASP A 604 -20.94 16.49 0.83
C ASP A 604 -20.29 16.81 2.19
N VAL A 605 -20.08 18.10 2.49
CA VAL A 605 -20.02 18.55 3.88
C VAL A 605 -21.47 18.79 4.31
N PRO A 606 -21.98 18.15 5.36
CA PRO A 606 -23.28 18.53 5.92
C PRO A 606 -23.23 20.00 6.36
N ASP A 607 -24.25 20.78 5.98
CA ASP A 607 -24.39 22.22 6.29
C ASP A 607 -24.40 22.52 7.81
N ASP A 608 -24.54 21.49 8.63
CA ASP A 608 -24.73 21.49 10.07
C ASP A 608 -23.48 21.09 10.88
N TYR A 609 -22.29 21.14 10.27
CA TYR A 609 -21.03 20.93 11.00
C TYR A 609 -20.64 22.13 11.88
N GLU A 610 -21.06 22.13 13.15
CA GLU A 610 -20.38 22.92 14.18
C GLU A 610 -19.03 22.26 14.52
N PRO A 611 -17.94 23.05 14.66
CA PRO A 611 -16.65 22.53 15.05
C PRO A 611 -16.77 21.97 16.47
N TYR A 612 -16.75 20.64 16.59
CA TYR A 612 -16.66 19.97 17.88
C TYR A 612 -15.38 20.45 18.56
N ARG A 613 -15.50 21.36 19.54
CA ARG A 613 -14.40 21.69 20.44
C ARG A 613 -13.90 20.38 21.01
N GLN A 614 -12.66 20.02 20.70
CA GLN A 614 -12.02 18.83 21.20
C GLN A 614 -11.97 18.87 22.74
N SER A 615 -12.97 18.27 23.37
CA SER A 615 -12.76 17.62 24.67
C SER A 615 -11.88 16.41 24.40
N ARG A 616 -10.75 16.33 25.08
CA ARG A 616 -9.67 15.33 24.94
C ARG A 616 -10.08 13.87 25.25
N SER A 617 -11.36 13.52 25.27
CA SER A 617 -11.86 12.27 25.89
C SER A 617 -12.37 11.18 24.93
N ASN A 618 -12.38 11.35 23.60
CA ASN A 618 -13.04 10.39 22.69
C ASN A 618 -12.13 9.67 21.68
N ILE A 619 -10.87 9.37 22.04
CA ILE A 619 -9.98 8.52 21.21
C ILE A 619 -10.27 7.02 21.37
N MET A 620 -11.00 6.57 22.39
CA MET A 620 -11.21 5.14 22.68
C MET A 620 -12.59 4.63 22.30
N LYS A 621 -12.93 4.61 21.00
CA LYS A 621 -13.91 3.65 20.45
C LYS A 621 -13.53 3.26 19.02
N ARG A 622 -12.38 2.60 18.85
CA ARG A 622 -12.15 1.71 17.70
C ARG A 622 -12.33 0.27 18.16
N LYS A 623 -13.08 -0.47 17.35
CA LYS A 623 -13.62 -1.81 17.56
C LYS A 623 -12.62 -2.74 18.25
N ARG A 624 -13.08 -3.31 19.38
CA ARG A 624 -12.62 -4.59 19.93
C ARG A 624 -12.67 -5.63 18.80
N LEU A 625 -11.55 -6.30 18.56
CA LEU A 625 -11.52 -7.63 17.99
C LEU A 625 -11.79 -8.57 19.16
N ASP A 626 -12.90 -9.30 19.09
CA ASP A 626 -13.23 -10.33 20.07
C ASP A 626 -12.16 -11.42 20.03
N TYR A 627 -11.46 -11.58 21.15
CA TYR A 627 -10.63 -12.73 21.47
C TYR A 627 -11.42 -13.57 22.48
N SER A 628 -12.06 -14.64 22.01
CA SER A 628 -12.53 -15.73 22.88
C SER A 628 -11.78 -17.00 22.54
N THR A 629 -10.78 -17.33 23.36
CA THR A 629 -10.11 -18.63 23.39
C THR A 629 -10.79 -19.49 24.46
N THR A 630 -11.49 -20.55 24.05
CA THR A 630 -11.79 -21.69 24.94
C THR A 630 -10.76 -22.79 24.70
N TYR A 631 -9.92 -23.01 25.71
CA TYR A 631 -9.04 -24.17 25.82
C TYR A 631 -9.87 -25.43 26.04
N SER A 632 -9.64 -26.47 25.23
CA SER A 632 -9.78 -27.85 25.72
C SER A 632 -8.48 -28.62 25.45
N ALA A 633 -7.94 -29.19 26.54
CA ALA A 633 -6.73 -29.98 26.56
C ALA A 633 -6.93 -31.30 25.82
N ASN A 634 -5.92 -31.75 25.06
CA ASN A 634 -5.72 -33.20 24.90
C ASN A 634 -4.27 -33.59 24.59
N SER A 635 -3.86 -34.63 25.30
CA SER A 635 -2.56 -35.27 25.39
C SER A 635 -2.11 -36.00 24.12
N MET A 636 -0.78 -36.03 23.90
CA MET A 636 -0.07 -36.85 22.91
C MET A 636 -0.36 -38.36 22.98
N LYS A 637 -0.36 -39.05 21.81
CA LYS A 637 0.50 -40.22 21.40
C LYS A 637 -0.03 -40.87 20.07
N PRO A 638 0.64 -41.84 19.38
CA PRO A 638 1.67 -41.62 18.35
C PRO A 638 1.46 -42.35 16.97
N LYS A 639 2.05 -41.78 15.90
CA LYS A 639 2.59 -42.35 14.62
C LYS A 639 1.96 -43.57 13.85
N LYS A 640 1.56 -43.28 12.58
CA LYS A 640 1.90 -43.93 11.25
C LYS A 640 1.31 -45.32 10.88
N PRO A 641 1.28 -45.79 9.58
CA PRO A 641 1.41 -45.16 8.25
C PRO A 641 0.44 -45.66 7.12
N LYS A 642 0.61 -45.08 5.92
CA LYS A 642 0.32 -45.57 4.53
C LYS A 642 -1.01 -45.18 3.84
N ALA A 643 -0.80 -44.62 2.66
CA ALA A 643 -1.76 -44.09 1.70
C ALA A 643 -2.64 -45.17 1.06
N ASN A 644 -3.86 -44.79 0.68
CA ASN A 644 -4.61 -45.38 -0.45
C ASN A 644 -5.48 -44.28 -1.11
N SER A 645 -4.83 -43.55 -2.04
CA SER A 645 -5.35 -42.74 -3.17
C SER A 645 -6.39 -41.60 -3.00
N ILE A 646 -6.12 -40.58 -3.84
CA ILE A 646 -6.78 -39.29 -4.13
C ILE A 646 -6.75 -39.22 -5.70
N LYS A 647 -7.73 -38.76 -6.49
CA LYS A 647 -8.04 -37.34 -6.82
C LYS A 647 -9.05 -37.24 -7.99
N CYS A 648 -9.83 -36.14 -8.07
CA CYS A 648 -9.75 -35.24 -9.24
C CYS A 648 -10.35 -33.84 -8.96
N ALA A 649 -9.63 -32.78 -9.36
CA ALA A 649 -10.05 -31.37 -9.34
C ALA A 649 -10.22 -30.80 -10.78
N ASN A 650 -10.97 -31.53 -11.64
CA ASN A 650 -11.60 -31.15 -12.93
C ASN A 650 -11.10 -31.77 -14.27
N ARG A 651 -11.09 -33.11 -14.44
CA ARG A 651 -11.47 -33.83 -15.71
C ARG A 651 -11.44 -35.37 -15.55
N CYS A 652 -12.51 -35.86 -14.93
CA CYS A 652 -13.19 -37.19 -14.91
C CYS A 652 -12.45 -38.54 -14.89
N GLY A 653 -11.12 -38.63 -14.82
CA GLY A 653 -10.43 -39.89 -14.48
C GLY A 653 -10.54 -40.28 -12.99
N GLN A 654 -11.75 -40.35 -12.46
CA GLN A 654 -12.05 -40.62 -11.05
C GLN A 654 -11.58 -42.01 -10.58
N THR A 655 -11.33 -42.11 -9.27
CA THR A 655 -11.74 -43.29 -8.52
C THR A 655 -12.55 -42.86 -7.29
N ILE A 656 -13.81 -43.29 -7.24
CA ILE A 656 -14.73 -43.32 -6.09
C ILE A 656 -14.83 -44.82 -5.73
N SER A 657 -14.79 -45.26 -4.46
CA SER A 657 -15.94 -45.37 -3.54
C SER A 657 -15.53 -46.17 -2.30
N TYR A 658 -16.44 -46.26 -1.32
CA TYR A 658 -17.04 -47.47 -0.74
C TYR A 658 -17.52 -47.00 0.65
N ASP A 659 -18.75 -46.60 0.92
CA ASP A 659 -20.01 -47.16 0.46
C ASP A 659 -21.09 -46.06 0.51
N ASP A 660 -21.58 -45.75 -0.69
CA ASP A 660 -22.94 -45.31 -1.03
C ASP A 660 -23.65 -44.19 -0.22
N PRO A 661 -23.67 -42.94 -0.72
CA PRO A 661 -24.51 -41.88 -0.17
C PRO A 661 -26.00 -42.01 -0.54
N MET A 662 -26.43 -42.98 -1.36
CA MET A 662 -27.86 -43.16 -1.70
C MET A 662 -28.75 -43.55 -0.50
N GLN A 663 -28.21 -43.64 0.72
CA GLN A 663 -28.99 -43.88 1.94
C GLN A 663 -29.10 -42.68 2.90
N VAL A 664 -28.72 -41.46 2.50
CA VAL A 664 -28.95 -40.29 3.36
C VAL A 664 -30.18 -39.54 2.86
N ASN A 665 -31.34 -39.89 3.42
CA ASN A 665 -32.66 -39.37 3.03
C ASN A 665 -32.91 -37.88 3.35
N SER A 666 -31.98 -37.17 3.99
CA SER A 666 -32.11 -35.71 4.19
C SER A 666 -30.77 -35.08 4.58
N ILE A 667 -30.49 -33.89 4.04
CA ILE A 667 -29.31 -33.06 4.34
C ILE A 667 -29.83 -31.66 4.67
N LEU A 668 -29.56 -31.15 5.88
CA LEU A 668 -29.90 -29.78 6.23
C LEU A 668 -28.82 -28.80 5.74
N CYS A 669 -29.24 -27.83 4.94
CA CYS A 669 -28.47 -26.61 4.69
C CYS A 669 -28.78 -25.60 5.80
N CYS A 670 -27.80 -24.79 6.21
CA CYS A 670 -27.94 -23.73 7.22
C CYS A 670 -28.97 -22.63 6.91
N HIS A 671 -29.70 -22.71 5.78
CA HIS A 671 -30.61 -21.66 5.32
C HIS A 671 -32.10 -22.01 5.27
N GLN A 672 -32.58 -23.22 5.63
CA GLN A 672 -34.00 -23.47 6.01
C GLN A 672 -34.29 -24.96 6.36
N HIS A 673 -35.38 -25.17 7.12
CA HIS A 673 -35.73 -26.39 7.88
C HIS A 673 -36.72 -27.37 7.21
N GLU A 674 -37.02 -27.31 5.90
CA GLU A 674 -37.97 -28.25 5.25
C GLU A 674 -37.47 -28.80 3.89
N GLU A 675 -37.98 -29.98 3.51
CA GLU A 675 -37.38 -30.96 2.59
C GLU A 675 -37.56 -30.72 1.06
N TYR A 676 -36.55 -31.16 0.27
CA TYR A 676 -36.48 -31.42 -1.20
C TYR A 676 -36.54 -30.19 -2.17
N GLU A 677 -36.08 -30.15 -3.43
CA GLU A 677 -35.55 -31.07 -4.48
C GLU A 677 -34.22 -30.53 -5.10
N TRP A 678 -33.41 -31.41 -5.70
CA TRP A 678 -32.12 -31.06 -6.32
C TRP A 678 -32.30 -30.50 -7.74
N VAL A 679 -31.53 -29.45 -8.09
CA VAL A 679 -31.45 -28.98 -9.47
C VAL A 679 -30.39 -29.78 -10.21
N ASP A 680 -30.83 -30.69 -11.08
CA ASP A 680 -29.97 -31.27 -12.11
C ASP A 680 -29.48 -30.15 -13.03
N ALA A 681 -28.17 -29.90 -13.01
CA ALA A 681 -27.50 -29.16 -14.06
C ALA A 681 -27.01 -30.17 -15.10
N GLU A 682 -27.64 -30.15 -16.28
CA GLU A 682 -27.26 -31.00 -17.42
C GLU A 682 -25.78 -30.83 -17.80
N ASP A 683 -25.17 -31.99 -18.04
CA ASP A 683 -23.95 -32.30 -18.80
C ASP A 683 -22.63 -31.61 -18.44
N SER A 684 -22.02 -32.15 -17.37
CA SER A 684 -20.77 -32.95 -17.43
C SER A 684 -19.91 -32.88 -16.15
N CYS A 685 -20.38 -32.24 -15.08
CA CYS A 685 -19.70 -32.30 -13.78
C CYS A 685 -20.67 -32.04 -12.62
N ARG A 686 -20.95 -33.05 -11.78
CA ARG A 686 -21.80 -32.91 -10.57
C ARG A 686 -21.13 -31.95 -9.58
N ARG A 687 -21.54 -30.68 -9.59
CA ARG A 687 -21.20 -29.68 -8.57
C ARG A 687 -22.39 -29.54 -7.62
N TRP A 688 -22.14 -29.69 -6.32
CA TRP A 688 -23.14 -29.49 -5.28
C TRP A 688 -23.13 -28.01 -4.90
N LEU A 689 -24.13 -27.27 -5.37
CA LEU A 689 -24.31 -25.84 -5.08
C LEU A 689 -25.57 -25.66 -4.24
N CYS A 690 -25.50 -24.77 -3.25
CA CYS A 690 -26.71 -24.36 -2.54
C CYS A 690 -27.65 -23.63 -3.51
N ASN A 691 -28.93 -24.01 -3.54
CA ASN A 691 -29.90 -23.41 -4.46
C ASN A 691 -30.18 -21.92 -4.17
N PHE A 692 -29.98 -21.49 -2.93
CA PHE A 692 -30.27 -20.13 -2.49
C PHE A 692 -29.10 -19.17 -2.73
N CYS A 693 -27.88 -19.53 -2.30
CA CYS A 693 -26.71 -18.66 -2.43
C CYS A 693 -25.79 -18.97 -3.61
N ARG A 694 -25.99 -20.10 -4.31
CA ARG A 694 -25.17 -20.58 -5.44
C ARG A 694 -23.67 -20.79 -5.11
N ILE A 695 -23.33 -20.93 -3.82
CA ILE A 695 -21.96 -21.21 -3.33
C ILE A 695 -21.73 -22.74 -3.23
N LYS A 696 -20.46 -23.16 -3.28
CA LYS A 696 -20.03 -24.56 -3.17
C LYS A 696 -20.27 -25.13 -1.77
N LEU A 697 -20.71 -26.39 -1.75
CA LEU A 697 -20.87 -27.17 -0.53
C LEU A 697 -19.62 -28.02 -0.26
N ALA A 698 -19.14 -28.01 0.98
CA ALA A 698 -18.04 -28.81 1.50
C ALA A 698 -18.53 -29.76 2.60
N ILE A 699 -17.83 -30.87 2.83
CA ILE A 699 -18.14 -31.86 3.88
C ILE A 699 -17.19 -31.68 5.06
N SER A 700 -17.72 -31.68 6.28
CA SER A 700 -16.93 -31.83 7.50
C SER A 700 -16.42 -33.26 7.61
N THR A 701 -15.11 -33.45 7.72
CA THR A 701 -14.49 -34.77 7.90
C THR A 701 -14.84 -35.41 9.25
N ASP A 702 -15.34 -34.61 10.19
CA ASP A 702 -15.44 -35.00 11.59
C ASP A 702 -16.90 -35.29 11.98
N THR A 703 -17.86 -34.66 11.28
CA THR A 703 -19.30 -34.70 11.59
C THR A 703 -20.18 -35.16 10.43
N ASN A 704 -19.60 -35.49 9.28
CA ASN A 704 -20.30 -35.96 8.07
C ASN A 704 -21.44 -35.04 7.57
N THR A 705 -21.39 -33.76 7.95
CA THR A 705 -22.40 -32.73 7.64
C THR A 705 -21.87 -31.79 6.57
N TRP A 706 -22.78 -31.34 5.69
CA TRP A 706 -22.45 -30.46 4.56
C TRP A 706 -22.67 -28.99 4.92
N PHE A 707 -21.72 -28.13 4.58
CA PHE A 707 -21.80 -26.69 4.83
C PHE A 707 -21.30 -25.87 3.64
N CYS A 708 -21.71 -24.60 3.58
CA CYS A 708 -21.27 -23.64 2.58
C CYS A 708 -19.82 -23.22 2.86
N GLU A 709 -18.93 -23.32 1.87
CA GLU A 709 -17.47 -23.14 2.02
C GLU A 709 -17.09 -21.73 2.56
N ASP A 710 -17.96 -20.74 2.36
CA ASP A 710 -17.76 -19.35 2.80
C ASP A 710 -18.40 -19.00 4.17
N HIS A 711 -19.08 -19.95 4.85
CA HIS A 711 -19.76 -19.72 6.14
C HIS A 711 -19.17 -20.51 7.32
N ARG A 712 -17.89 -20.89 7.24
CA ARG A 712 -17.23 -21.66 8.31
C ARG A 712 -17.13 -20.91 9.65
N ASP A 713 -17.19 -19.56 9.61
CA ASP A 713 -16.93 -18.71 10.77
C ASP A 713 -18.19 -18.28 11.56
N MET A 714 -19.39 -18.79 11.25
CA MET A 714 -20.68 -18.31 11.84
C MET A 714 -21.41 -19.34 12.74
N HIS A 715 -20.82 -20.51 13.02
CA HIS A 715 -21.49 -21.57 13.80
C HIS A 715 -20.75 -22.00 15.08
N GLU A 716 -19.79 -21.22 15.58
CA GLU A 716 -19.17 -21.49 16.90
C GLU A 716 -19.98 -20.97 18.11
N GLU A 717 -21.13 -20.32 17.91
CA GLU A 717 -21.98 -19.80 19.01
C GLU A 717 -23.44 -20.27 18.91
N ILE A 718 -23.74 -21.55 19.13
CA ILE A 718 -25.07 -22.01 19.60
C ILE A 718 -24.88 -23.17 20.58
N GLU A 719 -24.72 -22.86 21.87
CA GLU A 719 -25.03 -23.80 22.95
C GLU A 719 -26.50 -23.62 23.38
N GLU A 720 -27.16 -24.76 23.60
CA GLU A 720 -28.45 -24.98 24.30
C GLU A 720 -29.77 -24.54 23.65
N ILE A 721 -30.45 -25.48 22.96
CA ILE A 721 -31.88 -25.78 23.23
C ILE A 721 -32.10 -27.31 23.16
N SER A 722 -32.53 -27.90 24.29
CA SER A 722 -32.99 -29.30 24.45
C SER A 722 -34.45 -29.48 23.94
N PRO A 723 -34.94 -30.70 23.67
CA PRO A 723 -35.99 -30.99 22.70
C PRO A 723 -37.41 -30.88 23.26
N ALA A 724 -38.36 -30.44 22.43
CA ALA A 724 -39.77 -30.77 22.57
C ALA A 724 -40.53 -30.58 21.25
N ILE A 725 -41.07 -31.70 20.77
CA ILE A 725 -42.09 -31.91 19.71
C ILE A 725 -41.57 -31.86 18.27
#